data_AF-X6P0T0-F1
#
_entry.id   AF-X6P0T0-F1
#
_cell.length_a   1.000
_cell.length_b   1.000
_cell.length_c   1.000
_cell.angle_alpha   90.00
_cell.angle_beta   90.00
_cell.angle_gamma   90.00
#
_symmetry.space_group_name_H-M   'P 1'
#
loop_
_entity.id
_entity.type
_entity.pdbx_description
1 polymer ?
#
loop_
_entity_poly.entity_id
_entity_poly.type
_entity_poly.pdbx_seq_one_letter_code
_entity_poly.pdbx_strand_id
1 'polypeptide(L)'
;MEDCVQFKKCSKNHDKNLFCLLQILLLNNLLLCKIRFCFTPHPPFLKKFSNINNMANQNTTQKSLEKQTKQSQHIITSTPFQSLNALPNSLWQSQCVLHKYEILICGGYKKRDCYSYHTLKNEYKFICEYPNDVALWGHCVVKLVDNNKNSNEITLLSFGGDYKHTLVMKYMSVWSNENDENESNKLKELNNHNQWIPFKDNDGNPIQIGRDYDNYWGVRAVIGGSNNHLLFIAFKDNNISVFDLNTFQFIKHSNIPTDDLTGLSIEYDEDDNTFQFCNLPVCKSIAVFSHYAYVCINDVILFFGGSNLDVVSKSVHKYSIRENKWMTFQNTLLSPLGDCVAILSEDNTYVHIIGESTHVKTQVSELLSEEEMKVEKIVNRDGKGQQNKLKKDDNVEHCFFSLRKLSTKKKRQRKETNKQARKDKKKEKNKKWMKWWNQREQRDKTEIIQKFKIMSSEQFRVWLLSECKWKRIITKDDIDFICFSIDFYLDFVIPNQGKGLLAYVIIDEIKKLIKMKELTFEELLRQSYNCLKLEHFQKMNNEYLKLQLVNMNDNVIESDKDVTKEFETNEPTFKITWIPFQQLIIIGKTKTIKNALVIMIAISEYMDKTLRNLPNVNEKDVTNFKQLFEEELKYDFICNPSPKMTKQDLQSFFAKLNANYDLHENTRKYDGLIVIICGHGEDGNVFVTSDGKQVSIDKIRSSYNCNEMESFKDLPKIFIIDCCRGENIPKSYELTMRGKEIYMDTRMMAF
;
A
#
# COMPACT_ATOMS: atom_id res chain seq x y z
N MET A 1 5.79 40.66 -23.53
CA MET A 1 4.42 41.00 -23.96
C MET A 1 3.64 39.69 -23.99
N GLU A 2 3.34 39.08 -22.83
CA GLU A 2 2.59 39.60 -21.64
C GLU A 2 1.10 39.75 -22.01
N ASP A 3 0.10 39.23 -21.27
CA ASP A 3 0.08 38.51 -19.98
C ASP A 3 -1.09 37.47 -19.98
N CYS A 4 -1.16 36.41 -19.14
CA CYS A 4 -1.41 36.38 -17.67
C CYS A 4 -2.75 37.09 -17.29
N VAL A 5 -3.72 36.57 -16.51
CA VAL A 5 -3.66 35.84 -15.22
C VAL A 5 -4.97 35.04 -14.91
N GLN A 6 -4.81 33.74 -14.59
CA GLN A 6 -5.46 32.87 -13.55
C GLN A 6 -6.96 32.85 -13.10
N PHE A 7 -7.47 31.59 -13.02
CA PHE A 7 -8.08 30.84 -11.87
C PHE A 7 -9.57 30.88 -11.44
N LYS A 8 -9.97 29.69 -10.92
CA LYS A 8 -11.08 29.33 -9.99
C LYS A 8 -12.49 29.18 -10.61
N LYS A 9 -13.37 28.26 -10.15
CA LYS A 9 -13.42 27.57 -8.83
C LYS A 9 -14.25 26.26 -8.79
N CYS A 10 -13.87 25.34 -7.87
CA CYS A 10 -14.70 24.41 -7.05
C CYS A 10 -15.38 23.13 -7.59
N SER A 11 -15.41 22.13 -6.67
CA SER A 11 -16.46 21.09 -6.42
C SER A 11 -16.23 19.69 -7.04
N LYS A 12 -16.36 18.55 -6.33
CA LYS A 12 -16.50 18.20 -4.87
C LYS A 12 -16.40 16.66 -4.70
N ASN A 13 -15.97 16.18 -3.52
CA ASN A 13 -16.16 14.80 -2.99
C ASN A 13 -15.48 13.68 -3.84
N HIS A 14 -15.09 12.50 -3.34
CA HIS A 14 -15.71 11.62 -2.34
C HIS A 14 -14.72 10.97 -1.35
N ASP A 15 -15.28 10.24 -0.39
CA ASP A 15 -14.59 9.40 0.62
C ASP A 15 -14.82 7.92 0.33
N LYS A 16 -13.88 7.06 0.78
CA LYS A 16 -13.93 5.58 0.80
C LYS A 16 -14.06 4.84 -0.54
N ASN A 17 -12.91 4.50 -1.13
CA ASN A 17 -12.76 3.42 -2.11
C ASN A 17 -11.70 2.39 -1.62
N LEU A 18 -11.78 1.17 -2.14
CA LEU A 18 -10.95 0.02 -1.81
C LEU A 18 -9.69 -0.01 -2.70
N PHE A 19 -8.62 0.65 -2.24
CA PHE A 19 -7.35 0.77 -3.00
C PHE A 19 -6.72 -0.57 -3.39
N CYS A 20 -6.87 -0.95 -4.67
CA CYS A 20 -6.17 -2.10 -5.25
C CYS A 20 -4.84 -1.63 -5.88
N LEU A 21 -3.78 -1.66 -5.06
CA LEU A 21 -2.47 -1.11 -5.43
C LEU A 21 -1.77 -1.96 -6.52
N LEU A 22 -2.13 -1.76 -7.78
CA LEU A 22 -1.24 -2.07 -8.89
C LEU A 22 0.00 -1.17 -8.80
N GLN A 23 1.16 -1.71 -9.19
CA GLN A 23 2.43 -0.96 -9.17
C GLN A 23 3.10 -1.10 -10.54
N ILE A 24 2.36 -0.70 -11.57
CA ILE A 24 2.77 -0.81 -12.98
C ILE A 24 3.95 0.11 -13.26
N LEU A 25 5.16 -0.44 -13.39
CA LEU A 25 6.29 0.33 -13.91
C LEU A 25 6.18 0.53 -15.44
N LEU A 26 6.00 1.78 -15.89
CA LEU A 26 6.09 2.20 -17.30
C LEU A 26 7.36 3.01 -17.58
N LEU A 27 8.44 2.32 -17.91
CA LEU A 27 9.67 2.89 -18.43
C LEU A 27 9.60 2.82 -19.96
N ASN A 28 9.40 3.97 -20.63
CA ASN A 28 8.92 4.12 -22.01
C ASN A 28 8.75 2.80 -22.81
N ASN A 29 7.48 2.47 -23.09
CA ASN A 29 6.88 1.15 -23.32
C ASN A 29 6.43 0.37 -22.07
N LEU A 30 7.23 0.24 -21.00
CA LEU A 30 7.09 -0.87 -20.02
C LEU A 30 5.68 -1.02 -19.43
N LEU A 31 5.28 -2.22 -18.99
CA LEU A 31 4.20 -2.38 -18.02
C LEU A 31 4.68 -3.30 -16.89
N LEU A 32 4.08 -3.17 -15.70
CA LEU A 32 3.97 -4.15 -14.61
C LEU A 32 5.13 -4.41 -13.62
N CYS A 33 4.90 -4.01 -12.36
CA CYS A 33 4.87 -5.00 -11.28
C CYS A 33 3.41 -5.32 -10.92
N LYS A 34 2.98 -6.58 -10.83
CA LYS A 34 3.70 -7.85 -11.07
C LYS A 34 3.58 -8.31 -12.54
N ILE A 35 4.73 -8.59 -13.17
CA ILE A 35 4.93 -9.56 -14.27
C ILE A 35 4.47 -9.16 -15.71
N ARG A 36 5.40 -8.56 -16.46
CA ARG A 36 5.83 -8.76 -17.89
C ARG A 36 4.92 -8.24 -19.02
N PHE A 37 5.40 -7.65 -20.14
CA PHE A 37 6.74 -7.26 -20.65
C PHE A 37 6.66 -5.99 -21.56
N CYS A 38 7.75 -5.47 -22.18
CA CYS A 38 7.88 -4.31 -23.13
C CYS A 38 7.75 -4.53 -24.68
N PHE A 39 7.72 -3.42 -25.48
CA PHE A 39 7.74 -3.27 -26.97
C PHE A 39 7.75 -1.78 -27.46
N THR A 40 8.61 -1.32 -28.39
CA THR A 40 8.56 0.05 -29.04
C THR A 40 8.24 0.03 -30.55
N PRO A 41 7.69 1.13 -31.12
CA PRO A 41 7.70 1.43 -32.57
C PRO A 41 8.41 2.75 -32.99
N HIS A 42 8.66 2.91 -34.31
CA HIS A 42 9.34 4.05 -34.99
C HIS A 42 8.44 5.29 -35.22
N PRO A 43 9.00 6.52 -35.37
CA PRO A 43 9.24 7.14 -36.71
C PRO A 43 10.46 8.13 -36.74
N PRO A 44 10.65 9.03 -37.75
CA PRO A 44 10.87 8.78 -39.18
C PRO A 44 12.12 9.47 -39.83
N PHE A 45 12.59 8.94 -40.97
CA PHE A 45 13.34 9.60 -42.08
C PHE A 45 14.58 10.50 -41.83
N LEU A 46 15.75 10.08 -42.35
CA LEU A 46 16.54 10.86 -43.33
C LEU A 46 17.52 9.96 -44.15
N LYS A 47 18.29 10.55 -45.09
CA LYS A 47 18.85 9.87 -46.29
C LYS A 47 20.36 9.51 -46.23
N LYS A 48 20.70 8.35 -46.82
CA LYS A 48 22.01 7.93 -47.40
C LYS A 48 23.19 7.82 -46.40
N PHE A 49 24.13 6.88 -46.54
CA PHE A 49 24.73 6.31 -47.76
C PHE A 49 24.81 4.76 -47.78
N SER A 50 25.11 4.21 -48.95
CA SER A 50 25.42 2.78 -49.18
C SER A 50 26.82 2.60 -49.79
N ASN A 51 27.24 1.33 -49.94
CA ASN A 51 28.54 0.83 -50.41
C ASN A 51 29.58 0.80 -49.26
N ILE A 52 30.46 -0.20 -49.15
CA ILE A 52 31.01 -1.11 -50.17
C ILE A 52 30.86 -2.60 -49.76
N ASN A 53 30.61 -3.48 -50.74
CA ASN A 53 30.71 -4.95 -50.60
C ASN A 53 32.10 -5.46 -51.03
N ASN A 54 32.61 -6.50 -50.36
CA ASN A 54 33.32 -7.67 -50.93
C ASN A 54 33.69 -8.62 -49.77
N MET A 55 33.35 -9.92 -49.81
CA MET A 55 34.06 -11.03 -50.48
C MET A 55 35.50 -11.28 -49.97
N ALA A 56 35.93 -12.51 -49.65
CA ALA A 56 35.20 -13.79 -49.53
C ALA A 56 36.01 -14.86 -48.75
N ASN A 57 35.30 -15.88 -48.23
CA ASN A 57 35.65 -17.30 -48.09
C ASN A 57 37.08 -17.82 -47.76
N GLN A 58 37.09 -18.75 -46.79
CA GLN A 58 37.58 -20.15 -46.88
C GLN A 58 38.86 -20.64 -46.16
N ASN A 59 38.71 -21.89 -45.68
CA ASN A 59 39.68 -22.98 -45.48
C ASN A 59 40.61 -23.02 -44.24
N THR A 60 40.11 -23.78 -43.26
CA THR A 60 40.79 -24.80 -42.43
C THR A 60 42.22 -25.25 -42.80
N THR A 61 43.05 -25.51 -41.77
CA THR A 61 43.75 -26.82 -41.52
C THR A 61 44.18 -26.89 -40.03
N GLN A 62 44.58 -28.06 -39.53
CA GLN A 62 44.69 -28.44 -38.10
C GLN A 62 46.08 -29.04 -37.75
N LYS A 63 46.39 -29.16 -36.43
CA LYS A 63 47.58 -29.82 -35.77
C LYS A 63 48.80 -28.90 -35.54
N SER A 64 49.67 -29.10 -34.54
CA SER A 64 49.82 -30.18 -33.53
C SER A 64 50.31 -29.70 -32.13
N LEU A 65 50.23 -30.62 -31.16
CA LEU A 65 50.85 -30.65 -29.82
C LEU A 65 52.41 -30.51 -29.85
N GLU A 66 53.20 -30.33 -28.77
CA GLU A 66 52.97 -30.53 -27.30
C GLU A 66 54.01 -29.79 -26.39
N LYS A 67 53.65 -29.52 -25.11
CA LYS A 67 54.54 -29.25 -23.92
C LYS A 67 55.46 -27.98 -23.97
N GLN A 68 55.93 -27.40 -22.84
CA GLN A 68 55.86 -27.78 -21.42
C GLN A 68 55.78 -26.57 -20.45
N THR A 69 54.91 -26.68 -19.42
CA THR A 69 54.91 -26.00 -18.10
C THR A 69 55.63 -24.65 -17.85
N LYS A 70 54.85 -23.66 -17.38
CA LYS A 70 54.99 -23.11 -16.00
C LYS A 70 53.67 -22.49 -15.53
N GLN A 71 53.48 -22.39 -14.21
CA GLN A 71 52.21 -21.95 -13.60
C GLN A 71 52.06 -20.43 -13.59
N SER A 72 50.88 -19.95 -14.00
CA SER A 72 50.19 -18.85 -13.32
C SER A 72 48.78 -19.33 -12.98
N GLN A 73 48.24 -18.91 -11.84
CA GLN A 73 46.87 -19.25 -11.46
C GLN A 73 45.90 -18.34 -12.20
N HIS A 74 45.40 -18.77 -13.35
CA HIS A 74 44.29 -18.09 -14.00
C HIS A 74 43.04 -18.20 -13.12
N ILE A 75 42.62 -17.07 -12.56
CA ILE A 75 41.32 -16.91 -11.92
C ILE A 75 40.27 -17.10 -13.00
N ILE A 76 39.56 -18.23 -12.98
CA ILE A 76 38.38 -18.43 -13.82
C ILE A 76 37.26 -17.60 -13.19
N THR A 77 36.95 -16.46 -13.81
CA THR A 77 35.75 -15.68 -13.47
C THR A 77 34.50 -16.45 -13.89
N SER A 78 33.99 -17.27 -12.97
CA SER A 78 32.74 -18.03 -13.17
C SER A 78 31.56 -17.07 -13.31
N THR A 79 31.05 -16.95 -14.53
CA THR A 79 29.82 -16.20 -14.81
C THR A 79 28.61 -16.89 -14.21
N PRO A 80 27.68 -16.20 -13.53
CA PRO A 80 26.51 -16.79 -12.86
C PRO A 80 25.40 -17.23 -13.82
N PHE A 81 25.73 -17.50 -15.08
CA PHE A 81 24.80 -17.83 -16.16
C PHE A 81 25.17 -19.19 -16.74
N GLN A 82 24.25 -20.15 -16.65
CA GLN A 82 24.39 -21.50 -17.21
C GLN A 82 23.50 -21.62 -18.46
N SER A 83 24.09 -21.93 -19.61
CA SER A 83 23.33 -22.33 -20.80
C SER A 83 22.69 -23.71 -20.60
N LEU A 84 21.46 -23.86 -21.06
CA LEU A 84 20.68 -25.10 -21.06
C LEU A 84 20.58 -25.70 -22.47
N ASN A 85 19.84 -26.81 -22.59
CA ASN A 85 19.55 -27.43 -23.87
C ASN A 85 18.87 -26.45 -24.83
N ALA A 86 19.37 -26.39 -26.07
CA ALA A 86 18.82 -25.54 -27.12
C ALA A 86 17.33 -25.85 -27.35
N LEU A 87 16.56 -24.81 -27.69
CA LEU A 87 15.14 -24.93 -28.01
C LEU A 87 14.95 -25.80 -29.27
N PRO A 88 13.91 -26.66 -29.35
CA PRO A 88 13.66 -27.48 -30.54
C PRO A 88 13.46 -26.68 -31.83
N ASN A 89 13.03 -25.42 -31.70
CA ASN A 89 12.85 -24.46 -32.78
C ASN A 89 13.32 -23.06 -32.32
N SER A 90 13.72 -22.21 -33.27
CA SER A 90 13.91 -20.77 -32.99
C SER A 90 12.57 -20.13 -32.62
N LEU A 91 12.53 -19.40 -31.50
CA LEU A 91 11.32 -18.98 -30.80
C LEU A 91 11.40 -17.51 -30.36
N TRP A 92 11.61 -16.60 -31.32
CA TRP A 92 11.60 -15.15 -31.13
C TRP A 92 10.22 -14.61 -30.67
N GLN A 93 10.21 -13.68 -29.71
CA GLN A 93 9.01 -13.04 -29.14
C GLN A 93 7.97 -13.99 -28.49
N SER A 94 8.37 -15.22 -28.16
CA SER A 94 7.50 -16.24 -27.60
C SER A 94 6.96 -15.89 -26.21
N GLN A 95 5.69 -16.22 -25.95
CA GLN A 95 5.04 -15.94 -24.67
C GLN A 95 5.20 -17.15 -23.73
N CYS A 96 5.67 -16.94 -22.49
CA CYS A 96 6.00 -18.02 -21.56
C CYS A 96 5.17 -17.93 -20.26
N VAL A 97 4.60 -19.07 -19.83
CA VAL A 97 3.76 -19.21 -18.64
C VAL A 97 4.32 -20.31 -17.73
N LEU A 98 4.30 -20.11 -16.40
CA LEU A 98 4.73 -21.12 -15.42
C LEU A 98 3.54 -21.96 -14.93
N HIS A 99 3.71 -23.29 -14.93
CA HIS A 99 2.82 -24.23 -14.27
C HIS A 99 3.65 -25.28 -13.51
N LYS A 100 3.69 -25.20 -12.18
CA LYS A 100 4.51 -26.09 -11.35
C LYS A 100 5.97 -26.11 -11.84
N TYR A 101 6.53 -27.29 -12.09
CA TYR A 101 7.85 -27.51 -12.68
C TYR A 101 7.91 -27.40 -14.21
N GLU A 102 6.92 -26.78 -14.85
CA GLU A 102 6.83 -26.60 -16.31
C GLU A 102 6.84 -25.12 -16.70
N ILE A 103 7.65 -24.79 -17.70
CA ILE A 103 7.58 -23.53 -18.44
C ILE A 103 6.91 -23.82 -19.78
N LEU A 104 5.68 -23.35 -19.94
CA LEU A 104 4.90 -23.46 -21.16
C LEU A 104 5.27 -22.31 -22.10
N ILE A 105 5.74 -22.62 -23.30
CA ILE A 105 6.17 -21.67 -24.33
C ILE A 105 5.12 -21.73 -25.45
N CYS A 106 4.39 -20.63 -25.65
CA CYS A 106 3.13 -20.60 -26.42
C CYS A 106 3.25 -19.78 -27.70
N GLY A 107 3.75 -20.43 -28.77
CA GLY A 107 4.01 -19.80 -30.05
C GLY A 107 5.07 -18.69 -29.98
N GLY A 108 5.24 -17.95 -31.07
CA GLY A 108 6.17 -16.84 -31.23
C GLY A 108 6.01 -16.19 -32.59
N TYR A 109 6.90 -15.26 -32.97
CA TYR A 109 6.81 -14.58 -34.26
C TYR A 109 6.85 -15.57 -35.43
N LYS A 110 5.72 -15.72 -36.13
CA LYS A 110 5.52 -16.72 -37.21
C LYS A 110 5.78 -18.18 -36.77
N LYS A 111 5.63 -18.49 -35.48
CA LYS A 111 5.80 -19.82 -34.89
C LYS A 111 4.52 -20.22 -34.15
N ARG A 112 3.84 -21.26 -34.61
CA ARG A 112 2.55 -21.72 -34.05
C ARG A 112 2.72 -22.81 -32.98
N ASP A 113 3.87 -23.46 -32.95
CA ASP A 113 4.25 -24.54 -32.05
C ASP A 113 4.19 -24.10 -30.57
N CYS A 114 3.68 -24.97 -29.71
CA CYS A 114 3.67 -24.80 -28.26
C CYS A 114 4.44 -25.95 -27.58
N TYR A 115 5.27 -25.64 -26.59
CA TYR A 115 6.13 -26.60 -25.89
C TYR A 115 6.03 -26.46 -24.37
N SER A 116 6.14 -27.56 -23.64
CA SER A 116 6.37 -27.58 -22.19
C SER A 116 7.83 -27.96 -21.93
N TYR A 117 8.59 -27.05 -21.32
CA TYR A 117 9.91 -27.33 -20.78
C TYR A 117 9.81 -27.71 -19.30
N HIS A 118 10.26 -28.90 -18.92
CA HIS A 118 10.23 -29.33 -17.53
C HIS A 118 11.54 -28.99 -16.82
N THR A 119 11.48 -28.12 -15.82
CA THR A 119 12.64 -27.53 -15.12
C THR A 119 13.54 -28.55 -14.43
N LEU A 120 12.96 -29.64 -13.90
CA LEU A 120 13.68 -30.71 -13.22
C LEU A 120 14.26 -31.75 -14.19
N LYS A 121 13.53 -32.12 -15.25
CA LYS A 121 14.01 -33.06 -16.28
C LYS A 121 14.99 -32.42 -17.29
N ASN A 122 14.98 -31.08 -17.45
CA ASN A 122 15.75 -30.33 -18.46
C ASN A 122 15.45 -30.76 -19.91
N GLU A 123 14.18 -31.09 -20.16
CA GLU A 123 13.65 -31.61 -21.41
C GLU A 123 12.45 -30.79 -21.89
N TYR A 124 12.22 -30.80 -23.21
CA TYR A 124 11.05 -30.19 -23.85
C TYR A 124 10.13 -31.28 -24.39
N LYS A 125 8.82 -31.17 -24.16
CA LYS A 125 7.77 -31.92 -24.86
C LYS A 125 6.91 -30.96 -25.68
N PHE A 126 6.47 -31.39 -26.86
CA PHE A 126 5.48 -30.65 -27.65
C PHE A 126 4.11 -30.71 -26.97
N ILE A 127 3.33 -29.64 -27.10
CA ILE A 127 1.95 -29.54 -26.61
C ILE A 127 0.99 -29.61 -27.79
N CYS A 128 1.05 -28.60 -28.68
CA CYS A 128 0.12 -28.40 -29.78
C CYS A 128 0.61 -27.28 -30.73
N GLU A 129 -0.19 -26.95 -31.73
CA GLU A 129 -0.06 -25.71 -32.51
C GLU A 129 -1.26 -24.79 -32.28
N TYR A 130 -1.06 -23.48 -32.44
CA TYR A 130 -2.15 -22.53 -32.72
C TYR A 130 -2.85 -22.85 -34.05
N PRO A 131 -4.10 -22.40 -34.30
CA PRO A 131 -4.81 -22.65 -35.55
C PRO A 131 -4.07 -22.15 -36.81
N ASN A 132 -4.34 -22.74 -37.98
CA ASN A 132 -3.64 -22.43 -39.24
C ASN A 132 -3.89 -21.00 -39.76
N ASP A 133 -5.04 -20.44 -39.39
CA ASP A 133 -5.54 -19.12 -39.72
C ASP A 133 -4.99 -18.00 -38.80
N VAL A 134 -4.27 -18.35 -37.73
CA VAL A 134 -3.82 -17.41 -36.69
C VAL A 134 -2.36 -17.02 -36.88
N ALA A 135 -2.12 -15.73 -37.16
CA ALA A 135 -0.81 -15.15 -37.43
C ALA A 135 -0.22 -14.42 -36.20
N LEU A 136 0.56 -15.14 -35.41
CA LEU A 136 1.14 -14.66 -34.14
C LEU A 136 2.26 -13.63 -34.32
N TRP A 137 1.92 -12.32 -34.33
CA TRP A 137 2.87 -11.20 -34.26
C TRP A 137 2.59 -10.36 -33.00
N GLY A 138 3.45 -10.49 -31.98
CA GLY A 138 3.36 -9.68 -30.75
C GLY A 138 2.08 -9.88 -29.94
N HIS A 139 1.56 -11.11 -29.88
CA HIS A 139 0.41 -11.49 -29.05
C HIS A 139 0.77 -11.56 -27.56
N CYS A 140 -0.26 -11.62 -26.71
CA CYS A 140 -0.11 -11.94 -25.29
C CYS A 140 -0.65 -13.35 -24.99
N VAL A 141 -0.15 -13.95 -23.90
CA VAL A 141 -0.70 -15.16 -23.27
C VAL A 141 -0.70 -14.94 -21.76
N VAL A 142 -1.86 -15.08 -21.13
CA VAL A 142 -2.06 -14.97 -19.68
C VAL A 142 -2.66 -16.27 -19.14
N LYS A 143 -2.36 -16.59 -17.88
CA LYS A 143 -2.98 -17.70 -17.15
C LYS A 143 -4.21 -17.20 -16.41
N LEU A 144 -5.37 -17.81 -16.65
CA LEU A 144 -6.59 -17.52 -15.88
C LEU A 144 -6.50 -18.13 -14.47
N VAL A 145 -7.32 -17.64 -13.53
CA VAL A 145 -7.25 -18.07 -12.13
C VAL A 145 -8.11 -19.32 -11.90
N ASP A 146 -7.51 -20.48 -12.13
CA ASP A 146 -8.12 -21.77 -11.78
C ASP A 146 -8.19 -21.96 -10.25
N ASN A 147 -9.35 -22.36 -9.73
CA ASN A 147 -9.58 -22.53 -8.29
C ASN A 147 -8.87 -23.75 -7.67
N ASN A 148 -8.44 -24.73 -8.47
CA ASN A 148 -7.88 -25.99 -7.99
C ASN A 148 -6.34 -26.01 -8.09
N LYS A 149 -5.65 -25.44 -7.09
CA LYS A 149 -4.17 -25.35 -7.08
C LYS A 149 -3.42 -26.68 -7.29
N ASN A 150 -4.06 -27.81 -6.99
CA ASN A 150 -3.43 -29.13 -7.09
C ASN A 150 -3.55 -29.77 -8.48
N SER A 151 -4.46 -29.31 -9.36
CA SER A 151 -4.67 -29.91 -10.69
C SER A 151 -3.43 -29.81 -11.58
N ASN A 152 -3.26 -30.81 -12.45
CA ASN A 152 -2.33 -30.74 -13.60
C ASN A 152 -2.97 -30.04 -14.81
N GLU A 153 -4.18 -29.52 -14.62
CA GLU A 153 -4.92 -28.68 -15.56
C GLU A 153 -4.77 -27.20 -15.18
N ILE A 154 -4.61 -26.32 -16.18
CA ILE A 154 -4.80 -24.86 -16.06
C ILE A 154 -5.45 -24.29 -17.32
N THR A 155 -6.08 -23.12 -17.18
CA THR A 155 -6.67 -22.40 -18.31
C THR A 155 -5.78 -21.24 -18.77
N LEU A 156 -5.39 -21.24 -20.05
CA LEU A 156 -4.63 -20.16 -20.69
C LEU A 156 -5.52 -19.36 -21.64
N LEU A 157 -5.41 -18.03 -21.63
CA LEU A 157 -6.03 -17.11 -22.57
C LEU A 157 -4.92 -16.46 -23.43
N SER A 158 -5.04 -16.52 -24.74
CA SER A 158 -4.16 -15.84 -25.68
C SER A 158 -4.95 -14.88 -26.56
N PHE A 159 -4.46 -13.66 -26.73
CA PHE A 159 -5.18 -12.63 -27.49
C PHE A 159 -4.28 -11.54 -28.09
N GLY A 160 -4.88 -10.76 -28.99
CA GLY A 160 -4.27 -9.59 -29.61
C GLY A 160 -3.19 -9.94 -30.62
N GLY A 161 -2.14 -9.11 -30.70
CA GLY A 161 -1.22 -9.10 -31.82
C GLY A 161 -1.70 -8.20 -32.96
N ASP A 162 -0.93 -8.15 -34.05
CA ASP A 162 -1.26 -7.37 -35.25
C ASP A 162 -2.51 -7.93 -35.96
N TYR A 163 -2.54 -9.26 -36.16
CA TYR A 163 -3.74 -10.01 -36.54
C TYR A 163 -4.44 -10.52 -35.28
N LYS A 164 -5.32 -9.70 -34.72
CA LYS A 164 -6.02 -9.94 -33.45
C LYS A 164 -6.76 -11.29 -33.44
N HIS A 165 -6.37 -12.19 -32.54
CA HIS A 165 -7.17 -13.35 -32.14
C HIS A 165 -7.66 -13.23 -30.69
N THR A 166 -8.54 -14.14 -30.28
CA THR A 166 -8.83 -14.40 -28.86
C THR A 166 -9.16 -15.89 -28.71
N LEU A 167 -8.26 -16.62 -28.06
CA LEU A 167 -8.24 -18.07 -27.97
C LEU A 167 -8.05 -18.51 -26.53
N VAL A 168 -8.67 -19.61 -26.14
CA VAL A 168 -8.47 -20.27 -24.84
C VAL A 168 -7.93 -21.67 -25.04
N MET A 169 -7.08 -22.13 -24.14
CA MET A 169 -6.62 -23.52 -24.07
C MET A 169 -6.72 -24.03 -22.64
N LYS A 170 -7.39 -25.16 -22.45
CA LYS A 170 -7.26 -25.97 -21.24
C LYS A 170 -6.00 -26.82 -21.35
N TYR A 171 -4.91 -26.35 -20.76
CA TYR A 171 -3.67 -27.10 -20.72
C TYR A 171 -3.77 -28.22 -19.68
N MET A 172 -3.34 -29.43 -20.04
CA MET A 172 -3.17 -30.58 -19.16
C MET A 172 -1.72 -31.08 -19.31
N SER A 173 -1.01 -31.21 -18.18
CA SER A 173 0.42 -31.56 -18.17
C SER A 173 0.78 -32.75 -19.05
N VAL A 174 1.68 -32.52 -20.02
CA VAL A 174 2.27 -33.56 -20.89
C VAL A 174 3.31 -34.44 -20.17
N TRP A 175 3.47 -34.26 -18.86
CA TRP A 175 4.38 -35.03 -17.99
C TRP A 175 3.64 -35.91 -16.97
N SER A 176 2.36 -35.66 -16.70
CA SER A 176 1.52 -36.68 -16.07
C SER A 176 1.18 -37.82 -17.03
N ASN A 177 1.12 -39.04 -16.47
CA ASN A 177 0.77 -40.29 -17.13
C ASN A 177 1.89 -40.94 -17.97
N GLU A 178 3.06 -41.16 -17.36
CA GLU A 178 4.09 -42.09 -17.89
C GLU A 178 3.81 -43.57 -17.50
N ASN A 179 2.65 -43.88 -16.88
CA ASN A 179 2.27 -45.22 -16.39
C ASN A 179 0.97 -45.82 -17.01
N ASP A 180 0.06 -45.02 -17.58
CA ASP A 180 -1.26 -45.50 -18.07
C ASP A 180 -1.64 -44.84 -19.42
N GLU A 181 -1.20 -45.45 -20.52
CA GLU A 181 -1.34 -44.90 -21.88
C GLU A 181 -2.74 -45.08 -22.49
N ASN A 182 -3.54 -46.04 -21.99
CA ASN A 182 -4.78 -46.48 -22.66
C ASN A 182 -6.04 -45.68 -22.30
N GLU A 183 -6.19 -45.19 -21.07
CA GLU A 183 -7.31 -44.32 -20.68
C GLU A 183 -7.00 -42.84 -20.90
N SER A 184 -5.76 -42.44 -20.60
CA SER A 184 -5.37 -41.02 -20.58
C SER A 184 -5.42 -40.35 -21.96
N ASN A 185 -5.28 -41.10 -23.06
CA ASN A 185 -5.39 -40.54 -24.41
C ASN A 185 -6.85 -40.37 -24.87
N LYS A 186 -7.75 -41.30 -24.53
CA LYS A 186 -9.20 -41.15 -24.78
C LYS A 186 -9.79 -39.92 -24.06
N LEU A 187 -9.36 -39.66 -22.83
CA LEU A 187 -9.85 -38.52 -22.04
C LEU A 187 -9.38 -37.16 -22.57
N LYS A 188 -8.23 -37.09 -23.27
CA LYS A 188 -7.76 -35.86 -23.94
C LYS A 188 -8.63 -35.53 -25.16
N GLU A 189 -8.91 -36.54 -26.00
CA GLU A 189 -9.76 -36.38 -27.20
C GLU A 189 -11.20 -35.96 -26.84
N LEU A 190 -11.75 -36.48 -25.75
CA LEU A 190 -13.13 -36.17 -25.32
C LEU A 190 -13.33 -34.74 -24.79
N ASN A 191 -12.28 -34.02 -24.42
CA ASN A 191 -12.37 -32.75 -23.69
C ASN A 191 -11.65 -31.55 -24.37
N ASN A 192 -11.02 -31.76 -25.54
CA ASN A 192 -10.21 -30.76 -26.24
C ASN A 192 -9.07 -30.15 -25.39
N HIS A 193 -8.49 -30.93 -24.47
CA HIS A 193 -7.29 -30.52 -23.74
C HIS A 193 -6.10 -30.33 -24.67
N ASN A 194 -5.19 -29.42 -24.30
CA ASN A 194 -4.00 -29.08 -25.07
C ASN A 194 -4.31 -28.62 -26.51
N GLN A 195 -5.43 -27.95 -26.73
CA GLN A 195 -5.76 -27.33 -28.01
C GLN A 195 -6.25 -25.89 -27.82
N TRP A 196 -5.89 -25.01 -28.76
CA TRP A 196 -6.38 -23.64 -28.80
C TRP A 196 -7.75 -23.59 -29.50
N ILE A 197 -8.78 -23.17 -28.77
CA ILE A 197 -10.14 -23.01 -29.29
C ILE A 197 -10.58 -21.54 -29.17
N PRO A 198 -11.54 -21.05 -29.99
CA PRO A 198 -12.08 -19.70 -29.85
C PRO A 198 -12.62 -19.45 -28.44
N PHE A 199 -12.23 -18.32 -27.83
CA PHE A 199 -12.80 -17.90 -26.55
C PHE A 199 -14.24 -17.44 -26.76
N LYS A 200 -15.17 -17.88 -25.91
CA LYS A 200 -16.61 -17.76 -26.12
C LYS A 200 -17.34 -17.42 -24.83
N ASP A 201 -18.47 -16.72 -24.95
CA ASP A 201 -19.41 -16.48 -23.86
C ASP A 201 -20.29 -17.71 -23.57
N ASN A 202 -21.19 -17.58 -22.60
CA ASN A 202 -22.10 -18.65 -22.17
C ASN A 202 -23.13 -19.05 -23.25
N ASP A 203 -23.44 -18.15 -24.20
CA ASP A 203 -24.33 -18.40 -25.33
C ASP A 203 -23.59 -18.98 -26.55
N GLY A 204 -22.25 -19.06 -26.47
CA GLY A 204 -21.38 -19.64 -27.49
C GLY A 204 -20.89 -18.63 -28.54
N ASN A 205 -21.12 -17.33 -28.38
CA ASN A 205 -20.60 -16.30 -29.28
C ASN A 205 -19.10 -16.09 -29.04
N PRO A 206 -18.29 -15.80 -30.08
CA PRO A 206 -16.87 -15.51 -29.90
C PRO A 206 -16.65 -14.16 -29.20
N ILE A 207 -15.81 -14.16 -28.16
CA ILE A 207 -15.39 -12.94 -27.45
C ILE A 207 -14.15 -12.37 -28.15
N GLN A 208 -14.20 -11.11 -28.58
CA GLN A 208 -13.05 -10.41 -29.20
C GLN A 208 -12.43 -9.41 -28.20
N ILE A 209 -11.18 -9.68 -27.78
CA ILE A 209 -10.43 -8.76 -26.92
C ILE A 209 -9.56 -7.84 -27.80
N GLY A 210 -10.11 -6.67 -28.12
CA GLY A 210 -9.45 -5.58 -28.85
C GLY A 210 -10.36 -4.97 -29.92
N ARG A 211 -10.48 -3.64 -29.96
CA ARG A 211 -11.37 -2.92 -30.89
C ARG A 211 -10.70 -2.78 -32.25
N ASP A 212 -11.47 -2.66 -33.33
CA ASP A 212 -10.97 -2.76 -34.71
C ASP A 212 -9.81 -1.79 -35.02
N TYR A 213 -9.91 -0.54 -34.55
CA TYR A 213 -8.92 0.51 -34.79
C TYR A 213 -7.69 0.48 -33.84
N ASP A 214 -7.74 -0.25 -32.73
CA ASP A 214 -6.63 -0.30 -31.78
C ASP A 214 -5.45 -1.08 -32.35
N ASN A 215 -4.21 -0.64 -32.14
CA ASN A 215 -3.04 -1.44 -32.53
C ASN A 215 -2.58 -2.32 -31.35
N TYR A 216 -2.89 -3.62 -31.44
CA TYR A 216 -2.56 -4.63 -30.43
C TYR A 216 -1.25 -5.38 -30.76
N TRP A 217 -0.45 -4.93 -31.73
CA TRP A 217 0.89 -5.46 -31.96
C TRP A 217 1.79 -5.15 -30.76
N GLY A 218 2.24 -6.20 -30.08
CA GLY A 218 3.04 -6.09 -28.87
C GLY A 218 2.22 -5.85 -27.60
N VAL A 219 0.92 -6.17 -27.61
CA VAL A 219 0.01 -6.04 -26.46
C VAL A 219 0.52 -6.80 -25.22
N ARG A 220 0.19 -6.25 -24.05
CA ARG A 220 0.63 -6.73 -22.73
C ARG A 220 -0.52 -6.69 -21.75
N ALA A 221 -0.62 -7.69 -20.89
CA ALA A 221 -1.65 -7.69 -19.87
C ALA A 221 -1.29 -8.46 -18.60
N VAL A 222 -1.93 -8.06 -17.51
CA VAL A 222 -1.99 -8.82 -16.25
C VAL A 222 -3.45 -9.07 -15.89
N ILE A 223 -3.69 -10.13 -15.13
CA ILE A 223 -4.97 -10.37 -14.45
C ILE A 223 -4.83 -9.93 -12.99
N GLY A 224 -5.77 -9.13 -12.52
CA GLY A 224 -5.77 -8.54 -11.20
C GLY A 224 -7.14 -7.99 -10.79
N GLY A 225 -7.12 -6.94 -9.98
CA GLY A 225 -8.29 -6.51 -9.22
C GLY A 225 -8.60 -7.44 -8.06
N SER A 226 -9.44 -6.98 -7.14
CA SER A 226 -9.89 -7.62 -5.90
C SER A 226 -10.13 -9.14 -6.04
N ASN A 227 -10.95 -9.52 -7.02
CA ASN A 227 -11.35 -10.90 -7.29
C ASN A 227 -10.53 -11.60 -8.40
N ASN A 228 -9.41 -11.01 -8.86
CA ASN A 228 -8.61 -11.48 -10.01
C ASN A 228 -9.43 -11.62 -11.31
N HIS A 229 -10.36 -10.70 -11.51
CA HIS A 229 -11.34 -10.69 -12.61
C HIS A 229 -11.03 -9.64 -13.69
N LEU A 230 -10.13 -8.68 -13.40
CA LEU A 230 -9.81 -7.58 -14.29
C LEU A 230 -8.55 -7.88 -15.10
N LEU A 231 -8.70 -7.93 -16.41
CA LEU A 231 -7.62 -7.98 -17.38
C LEU A 231 -7.19 -6.54 -17.71
N PHE A 232 -6.06 -6.12 -17.16
CA PHE A 232 -5.46 -4.82 -17.46
C PHE A 232 -4.60 -4.96 -18.72
N ILE A 233 -5.01 -4.31 -19.81
CA ILE A 233 -4.39 -4.41 -21.14
C ILE A 233 -3.69 -3.09 -21.44
N ALA A 234 -2.38 -3.11 -21.67
CA ALA A 234 -1.67 -2.00 -22.30
C ALA A 234 -1.24 -2.36 -23.71
N PHE A 235 -1.36 -1.39 -24.60
CA PHE A 235 -1.06 -1.52 -26.01
C PHE A 235 -0.51 -0.21 -26.58
N LYS A 236 -0.21 -0.24 -27.87
CA LYS A 236 0.54 0.80 -28.58
C LYS A 236 -0.17 2.17 -28.52
N ASP A 237 0.60 3.23 -28.79
CA ASP A 237 0.17 4.63 -28.80
C ASP A 237 -0.27 5.12 -27.41
N ASN A 238 0.43 4.60 -26.38
CA ASN A 238 0.29 4.93 -24.95
C ASN A 238 -1.14 4.72 -24.42
N ASN A 239 -1.74 3.57 -24.73
CA ASN A 239 -3.08 3.22 -24.27
C ASN A 239 -3.06 2.14 -23.18
N ILE A 240 -3.88 2.34 -22.15
CA ILE A 240 -4.25 1.30 -21.18
C ILE A 240 -5.77 1.11 -21.16
N SER A 241 -6.24 -0.10 -20.91
CA SER A 241 -7.65 -0.45 -20.80
C SER A 241 -7.87 -1.55 -19.76
N VAL A 242 -9.08 -1.59 -19.21
CA VAL A 242 -9.51 -2.61 -18.24
C VAL A 242 -10.68 -3.37 -18.84
N PHE A 243 -10.53 -4.68 -18.93
CA PHE A 243 -11.54 -5.61 -19.46
C PHE A 243 -11.93 -6.60 -18.36
N ASP A 244 -13.23 -6.74 -18.10
CA ASP A 244 -13.75 -7.69 -17.11
C ASP A 244 -13.88 -9.09 -17.72
N LEU A 245 -13.23 -10.07 -17.10
CA LEU A 245 -13.28 -11.48 -17.49
C LEU A 245 -14.57 -12.19 -17.05
N ASN A 246 -15.42 -11.56 -16.22
CA ASN A 246 -16.71 -12.10 -15.83
C ASN A 246 -17.86 -11.63 -16.75
N THR A 247 -17.90 -10.35 -17.10
CA THR A 247 -18.94 -9.79 -18.00
C THR A 247 -18.51 -9.70 -19.47
N PHE A 248 -17.23 -9.93 -19.78
CA PHE A 248 -16.61 -9.81 -21.11
C PHE A 248 -16.71 -8.41 -21.73
N GLN A 249 -16.67 -7.37 -20.89
CA GLN A 249 -16.81 -5.96 -21.30
C GLN A 249 -15.61 -5.10 -20.90
N PHE A 250 -15.34 -4.06 -21.69
CA PHE A 250 -14.37 -3.03 -21.33
C PHE A 250 -14.98 -2.03 -20.34
N ILE A 251 -14.41 -1.95 -19.14
CA ILE A 251 -14.81 -1.01 -18.09
C ILE A 251 -14.22 0.39 -18.36
N LYS A 252 -12.90 0.45 -18.63
CA LYS A 252 -12.16 1.72 -18.70
C LYS A 252 -11.15 1.69 -19.84
N HIS A 253 -10.95 2.85 -20.45
CA HIS A 253 -9.83 3.14 -21.34
C HIS A 253 -9.18 4.44 -20.85
N SER A 254 -7.86 4.58 -21.00
CA SER A 254 -7.13 5.80 -20.66
C SER A 254 -5.84 5.91 -21.47
N ASN A 255 -5.42 7.15 -21.73
CA ASN A 255 -4.13 7.44 -22.33
C ASN A 255 -3.10 7.64 -21.21
N ILE A 256 -1.94 7.03 -21.35
CA ILE A 256 -0.86 7.06 -20.38
C ILE A 256 -0.01 8.32 -20.61
N PRO A 257 0.23 9.17 -19.58
CA PRO A 257 0.99 10.42 -19.73
C PRO A 257 2.51 10.17 -19.66
N THR A 258 3.11 9.71 -20.76
CA THR A 258 4.56 9.46 -20.89
C THR A 258 5.26 10.43 -21.84
N ASP A 259 6.37 11.01 -21.37
CA ASP A 259 7.47 11.47 -22.24
C ASP A 259 8.43 10.29 -22.49
N ASP A 260 9.21 10.32 -23.57
CA ASP A 260 9.97 9.17 -24.10
C ASP A 260 11.07 8.57 -23.20
N LEU A 261 11.30 9.12 -22.00
CA LEU A 261 12.40 8.74 -21.09
C LEU A 261 11.95 8.55 -19.63
N THR A 262 10.66 8.67 -19.32
CA THR A 262 10.15 8.53 -17.94
C THR A 262 9.77 7.10 -17.58
N GLY A 263 9.88 6.81 -16.28
CA GLY A 263 9.15 5.77 -15.59
C GLY A 263 7.78 6.31 -15.14
N LEU A 264 6.78 5.45 -14.95
CA LEU A 264 5.57 5.73 -14.15
C LEU A 264 5.31 4.56 -13.20
N SER A 265 4.55 4.77 -12.13
CA SER A 265 3.69 3.79 -11.47
C SER A 265 2.25 4.03 -11.95
N ILE A 266 1.46 2.99 -12.24
CA ILE A 266 -0.02 3.11 -12.31
C ILE A 266 -0.65 2.32 -11.17
N GLU A 267 -1.47 3.01 -10.39
CA GLU A 267 -2.45 2.47 -9.44
C GLU A 267 -3.86 2.57 -10.06
N TYR A 268 -4.75 1.62 -9.74
CA TYR A 268 -6.13 1.60 -10.23
C TYR A 268 -7.11 1.45 -9.07
N ASP A 269 -8.18 2.24 -9.12
CA ASP A 269 -9.28 2.21 -8.18
C ASP A 269 -10.45 1.47 -8.83
N GLU A 270 -10.94 0.40 -8.19
CA GLU A 270 -12.02 -0.44 -8.72
C GLU A 270 -13.42 0.16 -8.50
N ASP A 271 -13.59 1.03 -7.51
CA ASP A 271 -14.89 1.58 -7.13
C ASP A 271 -15.25 2.80 -8.00
N ASP A 272 -14.30 3.71 -8.27
CA ASP A 272 -14.48 4.85 -9.19
C ASP A 272 -13.95 4.60 -10.62
N ASN A 273 -13.24 3.48 -10.81
CA ASN A 273 -12.69 3.03 -12.08
C ASN A 273 -11.69 4.03 -12.68
N THR A 274 -10.91 4.74 -11.85
CA THR A 274 -9.86 5.69 -12.26
C THR A 274 -8.44 5.10 -12.20
N PHE A 275 -7.54 5.72 -12.96
CA PHE A 275 -6.11 5.45 -12.92
C PHE A 275 -5.37 6.63 -12.28
N GLN A 276 -4.43 6.33 -11.39
CA GLN A 276 -3.49 7.32 -10.84
C GLN A 276 -2.09 7.02 -11.36
N PHE A 277 -1.43 8.04 -11.93
CA PHE A 277 -0.12 7.92 -12.57
C PHE A 277 0.93 8.69 -11.78
N CYS A 278 2.04 8.06 -11.40
CA CYS A 278 3.12 8.68 -10.64
C CYS A 278 4.49 8.48 -11.29
N ASN A 279 5.14 9.55 -11.75
CA ASN A 279 6.42 9.44 -12.46
C ASN A 279 7.53 8.85 -11.58
N LEU A 280 8.29 7.91 -12.15
CA LEU A 280 9.44 7.24 -11.53
C LEU A 280 10.74 7.60 -12.27
N PRO A 281 11.84 7.84 -11.54
CA PRO A 281 13.14 8.16 -12.13
C PRO A 281 13.74 6.92 -12.83
N VAL A 282 14.50 7.16 -13.90
CA VAL A 282 15.09 6.09 -14.74
C VAL A 282 16.60 6.26 -14.85
N CYS A 283 17.34 5.15 -14.77
CA CYS A 283 18.78 5.18 -15.07
C CYS A 283 19.03 5.32 -16.58
N LYS A 284 19.87 6.29 -16.95
CA LYS A 284 20.21 6.58 -18.36
C LYS A 284 20.81 5.38 -19.12
N SER A 285 21.36 4.38 -18.41
CA SER A 285 21.92 3.17 -19.02
C SER A 285 20.89 2.15 -19.49
N ILE A 286 19.65 2.20 -18.99
CA ILE A 286 18.54 1.36 -19.47
C ILE A 286 17.55 2.15 -20.34
N ALA A 287 17.40 3.46 -20.11
CA ALA A 287 16.46 4.33 -20.86
C ALA A 287 16.69 4.37 -22.38
N VAL A 288 17.86 3.93 -22.86
CA VAL A 288 18.21 3.88 -24.29
C VAL A 288 17.99 2.51 -24.93
N PHE A 289 17.41 1.54 -24.21
CA PHE A 289 17.11 0.20 -24.71
C PHE A 289 15.63 -0.13 -24.53
N SER A 290 15.10 -0.99 -25.39
CA SER A 290 13.80 -1.66 -25.23
C SER A 290 13.99 -3.18 -25.40
N HIS A 291 12.90 -3.97 -25.52
CA HIS A 291 12.95 -5.44 -25.75
C HIS A 291 13.88 -6.26 -24.81
N TYR A 292 14.13 -5.79 -23.58
CA TYR A 292 14.87 -6.56 -22.57
C TYR A 292 14.02 -7.75 -22.04
N ALA A 293 14.57 -8.54 -21.14
CA ALA A 293 13.80 -9.42 -20.24
C ALA A 293 13.82 -8.88 -18.81
N TYR A 294 12.89 -9.31 -17.95
CA TYR A 294 12.85 -8.93 -16.53
C TYR A 294 12.09 -9.95 -15.67
N VAL A 295 12.41 -9.97 -14.37
CA VAL A 295 11.62 -10.64 -13.32
C VAL A 295 11.42 -9.69 -12.13
N CYS A 296 10.30 -9.84 -11.41
CA CYS A 296 10.11 -9.21 -10.11
C CYS A 296 10.23 -10.29 -9.02
N ILE A 297 11.08 -10.05 -8.02
CA ILE A 297 11.34 -10.92 -6.86
C ILE A 297 11.52 -10.00 -5.65
N ASN A 298 10.84 -10.26 -4.52
CA ASN A 298 11.07 -9.55 -3.25
C ASN A 298 11.24 -8.03 -3.38
N ASP A 299 10.28 -7.37 -4.04
CA ASP A 299 10.22 -5.91 -4.27
C ASP A 299 11.38 -5.33 -5.11
N VAL A 300 12.05 -6.21 -5.86
CA VAL A 300 13.14 -5.90 -6.78
C VAL A 300 12.77 -6.36 -8.20
N ILE A 301 12.91 -5.47 -9.18
CA ILE A 301 12.88 -5.83 -10.60
C ILE A 301 14.32 -6.00 -11.10
N LEU A 302 14.63 -7.19 -11.62
CA LEU A 302 15.89 -7.51 -12.31
C LEU A 302 15.61 -7.47 -13.81
N PHE A 303 16.37 -6.67 -14.57
CA PHE A 303 16.26 -6.52 -16.03
C PHE A 303 17.51 -7.07 -16.72
N PHE A 304 17.34 -7.71 -17.87
CA PHE A 304 18.39 -8.45 -18.58
C PHE A 304 18.42 -8.04 -20.06
N GLY A 305 19.57 -7.58 -20.55
CA GLY A 305 19.81 -7.30 -21.96
C GLY A 305 19.04 -6.09 -22.48
N GLY A 306 18.30 -6.28 -23.56
CA GLY A 306 17.58 -5.24 -24.33
C GLY A 306 18.30 -4.86 -25.62
N SER A 307 17.63 -4.13 -26.49
CA SER A 307 18.15 -3.68 -27.79
C SER A 307 17.81 -2.23 -28.08
N ASN A 308 18.67 -1.61 -28.89
CA ASN A 308 18.46 -0.37 -29.63
C ASN A 308 18.88 -0.66 -31.09
N LEU A 309 18.54 0.21 -32.04
CA LEU A 309 18.62 0.03 -33.49
C LEU A 309 19.83 -0.80 -33.98
N ASP A 310 21.04 -0.47 -33.54
CA ASP A 310 22.29 -1.15 -33.95
C ASP A 310 22.98 -1.95 -32.80
N VAL A 311 22.42 -1.96 -31.59
CA VAL A 311 23.11 -2.47 -30.38
C VAL A 311 22.19 -3.32 -29.52
N VAL A 312 22.50 -4.62 -29.42
CA VAL A 312 21.94 -5.51 -28.40
C VAL A 312 22.83 -5.51 -27.16
N SER A 313 22.20 -5.37 -26.00
CA SER A 313 22.83 -5.23 -24.68
C SER A 313 23.09 -6.59 -24.02
N LYS A 314 24.15 -6.64 -23.21
CA LYS A 314 24.45 -7.72 -22.25
C LYS A 314 24.17 -7.32 -20.79
N SER A 315 23.83 -6.06 -20.56
CA SER A 315 23.78 -5.46 -19.22
C SER A 315 22.64 -6.04 -18.39
N VAL A 316 22.90 -6.25 -17.10
CA VAL A 316 21.87 -6.58 -16.13
C VAL A 316 21.67 -5.37 -15.23
N HIS A 317 20.42 -4.92 -15.10
CA HIS A 317 20.03 -3.80 -14.26
C HIS A 317 19.12 -4.29 -13.13
N LYS A 318 19.09 -3.53 -12.03
CA LYS A 318 18.20 -3.75 -10.89
C LYS A 318 17.46 -2.45 -10.57
N TYR A 319 16.17 -2.54 -10.31
CA TYR A 319 15.39 -1.49 -9.66
C TYR A 319 14.82 -2.05 -8.36
N SER A 320 15.19 -1.46 -7.23
CA SER A 320 14.51 -1.70 -5.96
C SER A 320 13.30 -0.77 -5.89
N ILE A 321 12.10 -1.36 -5.78
CA ILE A 321 10.83 -0.63 -5.71
C ILE A 321 10.79 0.17 -4.39
N ARG A 322 11.10 -0.52 -3.29
CA ARG A 322 11.14 0.01 -1.92
C ARG A 322 12.26 1.03 -1.66
N GLU A 323 13.34 1.03 -2.43
CA GLU A 323 14.34 2.11 -2.37
C GLU A 323 14.12 3.19 -3.45
N ASN A 324 13.15 3.01 -4.36
CA ASN A 324 12.96 3.81 -5.58
C ASN A 324 14.29 4.07 -6.32
N LYS A 325 15.06 2.99 -6.55
CA LYS A 325 16.50 3.11 -6.85
C LYS A 325 16.99 2.09 -7.86
N TRP A 326 17.67 2.63 -8.87
CA TRP A 326 18.37 1.87 -9.88
C TRP A 326 19.79 1.50 -9.45
N MET A 327 20.21 0.30 -9.85
CA MET A 327 21.57 -0.23 -9.76
C MET A 327 21.90 -0.98 -11.06
N THR A 328 23.17 -1.05 -11.43
CA THR A 328 23.64 -1.83 -12.59
C THR A 328 24.65 -2.85 -12.10
N PHE A 329 24.52 -4.11 -12.50
CA PHE A 329 25.48 -5.16 -12.12
C PHE A 329 26.76 -5.06 -12.96
N GLN A 330 27.88 -5.45 -12.35
CA GLN A 330 29.14 -5.64 -13.07
C GLN A 330 29.14 -6.95 -13.88
N ASN A 331 28.40 -7.96 -13.41
CA ASN A 331 28.19 -9.21 -14.15
C ASN A 331 27.20 -8.97 -15.30
N THR A 332 27.53 -9.50 -16.47
CA THR A 332 26.76 -9.34 -17.72
C THR A 332 26.41 -10.70 -18.33
N LEU A 333 25.41 -10.71 -19.21
CA LEU A 333 24.96 -11.90 -19.93
C LEU A 333 26.07 -12.45 -20.86
N LEU A 334 26.14 -13.78 -20.98
CA LEU A 334 27.10 -14.48 -21.85
C LEU A 334 27.01 -14.01 -23.32
N SER A 335 25.79 -13.95 -23.85
CA SER A 335 25.44 -13.36 -25.15
C SER A 335 24.64 -12.06 -24.96
N PRO A 336 24.63 -11.15 -25.95
CA PRO A 336 23.61 -10.10 -26.00
C PRO A 336 22.23 -10.76 -26.17
N LEU A 337 21.19 -10.24 -25.50
CA LEU A 337 19.83 -10.77 -25.62
C LEU A 337 18.81 -9.64 -25.75
N GLY A 338 17.93 -9.73 -26.75
CA GLY A 338 16.74 -8.91 -26.95
C GLY A 338 15.55 -9.79 -27.35
N ASP A 339 14.33 -9.28 -27.20
CA ASP A 339 13.06 -10.01 -27.40
C ASP A 339 12.99 -11.36 -26.67
N CYS A 340 13.64 -11.42 -25.50
CA CYS A 340 13.69 -12.59 -24.65
C CYS A 340 12.69 -12.47 -23.50
N VAL A 341 12.23 -13.61 -22.99
CA VAL A 341 11.38 -13.69 -21.79
C VAL A 341 12.18 -14.29 -20.66
N ALA A 342 12.23 -13.59 -19.52
CA ALA A 342 12.66 -14.19 -18.27
C ALA A 342 11.44 -14.75 -17.52
N ILE A 343 11.62 -15.84 -16.80
CA ILE A 343 10.62 -16.46 -15.94
C ILE A 343 11.29 -17.03 -14.68
N LEU A 344 10.54 -17.17 -13.60
CA LEU A 344 11.03 -17.73 -12.34
C LEU A 344 10.69 -19.21 -12.28
N SER A 345 11.51 -20.01 -11.60
CA SER A 345 11.09 -21.33 -11.13
C SER A 345 10.05 -21.19 -10.00
N GLU A 346 9.23 -22.22 -9.80
CA GLU A 346 8.15 -22.26 -8.79
C GLU A 346 8.64 -22.00 -7.35
N ASP A 347 9.88 -22.39 -7.05
CA ASP A 347 10.56 -22.22 -5.77
C ASP A 347 11.36 -20.90 -5.65
N ASN A 348 11.25 -20.00 -6.64
CA ASN A 348 12.03 -18.77 -6.80
C ASN A 348 13.56 -18.96 -6.78
N THR A 349 14.11 -20.17 -6.96
CA THR A 349 15.58 -20.37 -6.88
C THR A 349 16.33 -19.99 -8.14
N TYR A 350 15.70 -20.06 -9.32
CA TYR A 350 16.31 -19.76 -10.61
C TYR A 350 15.51 -18.75 -11.42
N VAL A 351 16.23 -17.85 -12.10
CA VAL A 351 15.71 -17.12 -13.26
C VAL A 351 16.07 -17.91 -14.51
N HIS A 352 15.06 -18.32 -15.27
CA HIS A 352 15.20 -18.84 -16.62
C HIS A 352 15.03 -17.68 -17.62
N ILE A 353 15.92 -17.54 -18.58
CA ILE A 353 15.89 -16.53 -19.65
C ILE A 353 15.85 -17.28 -20.98
N ILE A 354 14.75 -17.13 -21.71
CA ILE A 354 14.46 -17.78 -22.98
C ILE A 354 14.47 -16.70 -24.07
N GLY A 355 15.44 -16.78 -24.96
CA GLY A 355 15.55 -15.95 -26.17
C GLY A 355 15.54 -16.83 -27.43
N GLU A 356 15.63 -16.20 -28.60
CA GLU A 356 15.40 -16.84 -29.91
C GLU A 356 15.96 -18.27 -30.04
N SER A 357 17.25 -18.46 -29.77
CA SER A 357 17.96 -19.75 -29.90
C SER A 357 18.66 -20.18 -28.60
N THR A 358 18.41 -19.47 -27.49
CA THR A 358 19.16 -19.61 -26.24
C THR A 358 18.22 -19.74 -25.05
N HIS A 359 18.43 -20.77 -24.24
CA HIS A 359 17.85 -20.88 -22.90
C HIS A 359 18.99 -20.82 -21.90
N VAL A 360 18.99 -19.80 -21.04
CA VAL A 360 19.98 -19.58 -19.98
C VAL A 360 19.26 -19.66 -18.64
N LYS A 361 19.88 -20.23 -17.60
CA LYS A 361 19.44 -20.04 -16.21
C LYS A 361 20.53 -19.42 -15.36
N THR A 362 20.13 -18.76 -14.28
CA THR A 362 21.00 -18.11 -13.29
C THR A 362 20.36 -18.23 -11.91
N GLN A 363 21.14 -18.43 -10.86
CA GLN A 363 20.56 -18.60 -9.52
C GLN A 363 20.19 -17.23 -8.94
N VAL A 364 19.00 -17.11 -8.35
CA VAL A 364 18.52 -15.83 -7.77
C VAL A 364 19.47 -15.32 -6.68
N SER A 365 20.16 -16.22 -5.97
CA SER A 365 21.21 -15.90 -4.99
C SER A 365 22.53 -15.36 -5.55
N GLU A 366 22.72 -15.35 -6.87
CA GLU A 366 23.87 -14.72 -7.53
C GLU A 366 23.52 -13.30 -8.03
N LEU A 367 22.23 -12.93 -8.00
CA LEU A 367 21.70 -11.64 -8.43
C LEU A 367 21.17 -10.79 -7.26
N LEU A 368 20.70 -11.42 -6.19
CA LEU A 368 20.20 -10.76 -4.99
C LEU A 368 21.20 -10.90 -3.83
N SER A 369 21.31 -9.84 -3.02
CA SER A 369 22.12 -9.86 -1.80
C SER A 369 21.54 -10.82 -0.76
N GLU A 370 22.34 -11.22 0.23
CA GLU A 370 21.81 -12.03 1.33
C GLU A 370 20.60 -11.38 2.02
N GLU A 371 20.49 -10.05 2.06
CA GLU A 371 19.36 -9.36 2.69
C GLU A 371 18.11 -9.37 1.81
N GLU A 372 18.27 -9.24 0.50
CA GLU A 372 17.21 -9.42 -0.51
C GLU A 372 16.73 -10.90 -0.58
N MET A 373 17.60 -11.86 -0.21
CA MET A 373 17.30 -13.30 -0.12
C MET A 373 16.70 -13.79 1.21
N LYS A 374 17.07 -13.18 2.35
CA LYS A 374 16.70 -13.68 3.71
C LYS A 374 15.21 -13.65 4.01
N VAL A 375 14.42 -13.07 3.10
CA VAL A 375 12.96 -13.02 3.06
C VAL A 375 12.28 -14.41 3.07
N GLU A 376 12.97 -15.50 2.66
CA GLU A 376 12.31 -16.79 2.36
C GLU A 376 12.86 -18.05 3.08
N LYS A 377 13.94 -17.97 3.88
CA LYS A 377 14.69 -19.17 4.34
C LYS A 377 14.63 -19.52 5.83
N ILE A 378 13.63 -19.05 6.59
CA ILE A 378 13.50 -19.35 8.04
C ILE A 378 12.47 -20.47 8.32
N VAL A 379 12.74 -21.67 7.80
CA VAL A 379 12.09 -22.93 8.20
C VAL A 379 13.17 -24.01 8.29
N ASN A 380 13.07 -24.91 9.28
CA ASN A 380 13.96 -26.06 9.54
C ASN A 380 15.38 -25.76 10.06
N ARG A 381 15.51 -25.51 11.38
CA ARG A 381 16.43 -26.23 12.29
C ARG A 381 16.26 -25.77 13.75
N ASP A 382 15.71 -26.66 14.60
CA ASP A 382 15.64 -26.50 16.05
C ASP A 382 16.67 -27.40 16.77
N GLY A 383 17.14 -26.97 17.95
CA GLY A 383 17.60 -27.88 19.01
C GLY A 383 19.00 -27.67 19.61
N LYS A 384 19.02 -27.34 20.92
CA LYS A 384 20.17 -27.37 21.88
C LYS A 384 21.28 -26.32 21.65
N GLY A 385 21.67 -25.46 22.60
CA GLY A 385 21.10 -25.09 23.91
C GLY A 385 21.99 -25.41 25.13
N GLN A 386 22.33 -24.41 25.96
CA GLN A 386 22.87 -24.56 27.33
C GLN A 386 22.75 -23.25 28.15
N GLN A 387 22.93 -23.32 29.48
CA GLN A 387 22.73 -22.24 30.47
C GLN A 387 24.03 -21.87 31.21
N ASN A 388 24.13 -20.63 31.76
CA ASN A 388 24.81 -20.23 33.00
C ASN A 388 24.69 -18.68 33.20
N LYS A 389 24.93 -18.02 34.35
CA LYS A 389 24.56 -18.24 35.79
C LYS A 389 25.00 -17.00 36.63
N LEU A 390 24.26 -16.60 37.69
CA LEU A 390 24.56 -15.52 38.69
C LEU A 390 24.65 -14.07 38.13
N LYS A 391 24.57 -12.95 38.89
CA LYS A 391 23.92 -12.58 40.19
C LYS A 391 22.62 -11.74 39.89
N LYS A 392 21.84 -11.05 40.75
CA LYS A 392 21.75 -10.64 42.19
C LYS A 392 22.52 -9.39 42.72
N ASP A 393 21.95 -8.81 43.79
CA ASP A 393 22.37 -7.70 44.69
C ASP A 393 22.15 -6.27 44.13
N ASP A 394 21.61 -5.27 44.86
CA ASP A 394 20.53 -5.19 45.89
C ASP A 394 20.29 -3.68 46.27
N ASN A 395 19.12 -3.36 46.85
CA ASN A 395 18.80 -2.26 47.80
C ASN A 395 18.47 -0.78 47.40
N VAL A 396 17.41 -0.28 48.07
CA VAL A 396 17.14 1.08 48.66
C VAL A 396 16.74 2.23 47.70
N GLU A 397 15.51 2.78 47.71
CA GLU A 397 14.78 3.64 48.73
C GLU A 397 15.16 5.16 48.67
N HIS A 398 14.32 6.17 48.98
CA HIS A 398 12.88 6.29 49.30
C HIS A 398 12.35 7.74 48.96
N CYS A 399 11.06 8.03 49.16
CA CYS A 399 10.27 9.14 48.56
C CYS A 399 10.12 10.48 49.35
N PHE A 400 9.58 11.51 48.64
CA PHE A 400 8.40 12.38 48.98
C PHE A 400 8.46 13.83 49.61
N PHE A 401 7.54 14.70 49.11
CA PHE A 401 6.87 15.96 49.62
C PHE A 401 7.72 17.17 50.19
N SER A 402 7.27 18.45 50.29
CA SER A 402 6.46 19.38 49.43
C SER A 402 6.24 20.82 50.03
N LEU A 403 5.96 21.84 49.18
CA LEU A 403 5.33 23.19 49.46
C LEU A 403 6.17 24.22 50.28
N ARG A 404 6.03 25.57 50.22
CA ARG A 404 4.90 26.51 49.94
C ARG A 404 5.34 27.89 49.34
N LYS A 405 4.59 29.02 49.50
CA LYS A 405 4.64 30.28 48.67
C LYS A 405 4.83 31.63 49.43
N LEU A 406 5.18 32.70 48.67
CA LEU A 406 4.98 34.19 48.80
C LEU A 406 6.32 34.98 48.60
N SER A 407 6.55 36.10 47.88
CA SER A 407 5.78 37.13 47.08
C SER A 407 5.32 38.40 47.84
N THR A 408 5.42 39.68 47.39
CA THR A 408 5.64 40.36 46.07
C THR A 408 6.27 41.79 46.18
N LYS A 409 6.54 42.48 45.03
CA LYS A 409 6.93 43.93 44.82
C LYS A 409 8.43 44.25 45.06
N LYS A 410 9.10 45.26 44.46
CA LYS A 410 8.82 46.46 43.58
C LYS A 410 9.94 46.54 42.48
N LYS A 411 9.91 47.27 41.35
CA LYS A 411 8.87 47.69 40.37
C LYS A 411 9.53 48.51 39.20
N ARG A 412 9.63 48.01 37.95
CA ARG A 412 9.93 48.85 36.74
C ARG A 412 8.93 48.61 35.59
N GLN A 413 7.73 49.18 35.73
CA GLN A 413 6.65 49.12 34.73
C GLN A 413 6.77 50.25 33.69
N ARG A 414 6.55 49.95 32.39
CA ARG A 414 5.82 50.79 31.39
C ARG A 414 5.84 50.16 29.98
N LYS A 415 5.03 49.12 29.75
CA LYS A 415 4.53 48.72 28.40
C LYS A 415 3.44 47.63 28.42
N GLU A 416 3.42 46.71 29.38
CA GLU A 416 2.49 45.56 29.36
C GLU A 416 1.06 45.84 29.83
N THR A 417 0.83 46.85 30.68
CA THR A 417 -0.47 47.14 31.30
C THR A 417 -1.60 47.34 30.29
N ASN A 418 -1.32 47.96 29.13
CA ASN A 418 -2.33 48.19 28.09
C ASN A 418 -2.70 46.92 27.30
N LYS A 419 -1.84 45.90 27.27
CA LYS A 419 -2.10 44.64 26.54
C LYS A 419 -2.90 43.66 27.40
N GLN A 420 -2.61 43.61 28.70
CA GLN A 420 -3.36 42.79 29.65
C GLN A 420 -4.77 43.34 29.89
N ALA A 421 -4.92 44.65 30.18
CA ALA A 421 -6.24 45.26 30.39
C ALA A 421 -7.19 45.11 29.18
N ARG A 422 -6.66 45.08 27.94
CA ARG A 422 -7.45 44.78 26.73
C ARG A 422 -7.91 43.32 26.66
N LYS A 423 -7.09 42.34 27.08
CA LYS A 423 -7.50 40.93 27.16
C LYS A 423 -8.59 40.70 28.22
N ASP A 424 -8.40 41.26 29.41
CA ASP A 424 -9.34 41.05 30.53
C ASP A 424 -10.70 41.71 30.25
N LYS A 425 -10.70 42.94 29.71
CA LYS A 425 -11.93 43.62 29.29
C LYS A 425 -12.66 42.90 28.14
N LYS A 426 -11.93 42.19 27.25
CA LYS A 426 -12.55 41.32 26.22
C LYS A 426 -13.16 40.06 26.85
N LYS A 427 -12.47 39.41 27.80
CA LYS A 427 -12.97 38.23 28.53
C LYS A 427 -14.22 38.55 29.36
N GLU A 428 -14.26 39.73 29.98
CA GLU A 428 -15.41 40.23 30.72
C GLU A 428 -16.61 40.55 29.81
N LYS A 429 -16.40 41.20 28.65
CA LYS A 429 -17.47 41.37 27.64
C LYS A 429 -18.02 40.03 27.14
N ASN A 430 -17.18 39.04 26.83
CA ASN A 430 -17.66 37.69 26.47
C ASN A 430 -18.57 37.12 27.57
N LYS A 431 -18.15 37.20 28.85
CA LYS A 431 -18.94 36.70 29.98
C LYS A 431 -20.26 37.45 30.18
N LYS A 432 -20.27 38.78 29.95
CA LYS A 432 -21.50 39.61 29.96
C LYS A 432 -22.49 39.12 28.90
N TRP A 433 -22.06 38.96 27.65
CA TRP A 433 -22.97 38.66 26.53
C TRP A 433 -23.42 37.21 26.50
N MET A 434 -22.58 36.25 26.92
CA MET A 434 -23.03 34.87 27.19
C MET A 434 -24.09 34.80 28.30
N LYS A 435 -23.93 35.58 29.39
CA LYS A 435 -24.96 35.65 30.45
C LYS A 435 -26.26 36.29 29.93
N TRP A 436 -26.14 37.40 29.19
CA TRP A 436 -27.27 38.09 28.54
C TRP A 436 -28.05 37.15 27.61
N TRP A 437 -27.33 36.36 26.80
CA TRP A 437 -27.91 35.38 25.88
C TRP A 437 -28.68 34.28 26.63
N ASN A 438 -28.04 33.65 27.62
CA ASN A 438 -28.66 32.56 28.38
C ASN A 438 -29.94 33.02 29.09
N GLN A 439 -29.98 34.28 29.57
CA GLN A 439 -31.14 34.91 30.23
C GLN A 439 -32.27 35.39 29.27
N ARG A 440 -32.22 35.11 27.97
CA ARG A 440 -33.34 35.37 27.04
C ARG A 440 -34.40 34.25 27.08
N GLU A 441 -35.67 34.61 26.96
CA GLU A 441 -36.75 33.65 26.73
C GLU A 441 -36.59 32.94 25.37
N GLN A 442 -37.21 31.77 25.20
CA GLN A 442 -37.03 30.99 23.99
C GLN A 442 -37.59 31.67 22.74
N ARG A 443 -38.69 32.45 22.85
CA ARG A 443 -39.23 33.24 21.73
C ARG A 443 -38.24 34.32 21.28
N ASP A 444 -37.70 35.06 22.24
CA ASP A 444 -36.68 36.10 22.01
C ASP A 444 -35.42 35.51 21.35
N LYS A 445 -34.96 34.33 21.79
CA LYS A 445 -33.84 33.60 21.16
C LYS A 445 -34.16 33.20 19.72
N THR A 446 -35.32 32.63 19.47
CA THR A 446 -35.74 32.18 18.12
C THR A 446 -35.82 33.35 17.14
N GLU A 447 -36.39 34.50 17.55
CA GLU A 447 -36.43 35.71 16.69
C GLU A 447 -35.01 36.16 16.31
N ILE A 448 -34.10 36.29 17.29
CA ILE A 448 -32.72 36.72 17.03
C ILE A 448 -32.00 35.73 16.09
N ILE A 449 -32.17 34.41 16.29
CA ILE A 449 -31.54 33.38 15.43
C ILE A 449 -32.12 33.43 14.00
N GLN A 450 -33.43 33.59 13.83
CA GLN A 450 -34.04 33.72 12.51
C GLN A 450 -33.53 34.97 11.78
N LYS A 451 -33.47 36.12 12.46
CA LYS A 451 -32.90 37.35 11.90
C LYS A 451 -31.42 37.18 11.55
N PHE A 452 -30.64 36.54 12.42
CA PHE A 452 -29.21 36.26 12.21
C PHE A 452 -28.94 35.33 11.01
N LYS A 453 -29.81 34.34 10.76
CA LYS A 453 -29.68 33.40 9.63
C LYS A 453 -30.20 33.96 8.30
N ILE A 454 -31.13 34.92 8.31
CA ILE A 454 -31.78 35.46 7.10
C ILE A 454 -31.14 36.78 6.63
N MET A 455 -30.63 37.61 7.54
CA MET A 455 -30.03 38.91 7.21
C MET A 455 -28.54 38.77 6.92
N SER A 456 -28.00 39.59 6.00
CA SER A 456 -26.55 39.76 5.88
C SER A 456 -25.97 40.39 7.16
N SER A 457 -24.69 40.16 7.44
CA SER A 457 -24.04 40.57 8.70
C SER A 457 -24.17 42.08 8.99
N GLU A 458 -24.15 42.93 7.97
CA GLU A 458 -24.30 44.38 8.15
C GLU A 458 -25.77 44.80 8.31
N GLN A 459 -26.72 44.12 7.66
CA GLN A 459 -28.17 44.32 7.95
C GLN A 459 -28.52 43.88 9.38
N PHE A 460 -27.96 42.76 9.85
CA PHE A 460 -28.14 42.29 11.22
C PHE A 460 -27.53 43.25 12.25
N ARG A 461 -26.36 43.83 11.95
CA ARG A 461 -25.73 44.91 12.74
C ARG A 461 -26.60 46.16 12.82
N VAL A 462 -27.20 46.59 11.71
CA VAL A 462 -28.19 47.69 11.70
C VAL A 462 -29.37 47.32 12.58
N TRP A 463 -30.03 46.17 12.32
CA TRP A 463 -31.22 45.73 13.08
C TRP A 463 -31.00 45.69 14.60
N LEU A 464 -29.85 45.20 15.08
CA LEU A 464 -29.51 45.21 16.51
C LEU A 464 -29.41 46.61 17.13
N LEU A 465 -29.08 47.64 16.34
CA LEU A 465 -28.91 49.02 16.79
C LEU A 465 -30.12 49.94 16.49
N SER A 466 -30.86 49.70 15.41
CA SER A 466 -31.99 50.53 14.94
C SER A 466 -33.35 50.02 15.44
N GLU A 467 -33.55 48.71 15.48
CA GLU A 467 -34.87 48.09 15.46
C GLU A 467 -35.12 47.15 16.65
N CYS A 468 -34.15 46.32 17.03
CA CYS A 468 -34.37 45.26 18.00
C CYS A 468 -34.82 45.76 19.39
N LYS A 469 -35.55 44.88 20.10
CA LYS A 469 -36.12 45.06 21.44
C LYS A 469 -35.11 45.55 22.50
N TRP A 470 -33.80 45.37 22.28
CA TRP A 470 -32.73 45.73 23.22
C TRP A 470 -31.76 46.80 22.69
N LYS A 471 -32.11 47.53 21.62
CA LYS A 471 -31.24 48.56 21.00
C LYS A 471 -30.72 49.65 21.94
N ARG A 472 -31.40 49.93 23.06
CA ARG A 472 -30.95 50.85 24.12
C ARG A 472 -29.88 50.26 25.07
N ILE A 473 -29.55 48.97 24.93
CA ILE A 473 -28.66 48.21 25.83
C ILE A 473 -27.43 47.65 25.07
N ILE A 474 -27.54 47.50 23.75
CA ILE A 474 -26.49 47.00 22.86
C ILE A 474 -25.72 48.19 22.27
N THR A 475 -24.39 48.15 22.30
CA THR A 475 -23.54 49.15 21.62
C THR A 475 -22.85 48.53 20.40
N LYS A 476 -22.32 49.35 19.48
CA LYS A 476 -21.61 48.84 18.29
C LYS A 476 -20.43 47.92 18.67
N ASP A 477 -19.70 48.28 19.74
CA ASP A 477 -18.61 47.49 20.33
C ASP A 477 -19.05 46.16 20.98
N ASP A 478 -20.34 45.86 21.03
CA ASP A 478 -20.89 44.63 21.61
C ASP A 478 -21.39 43.63 20.56
N ILE A 479 -21.59 44.04 19.29
CA ILE A 479 -22.26 43.18 18.29
C ILE A 479 -21.44 41.93 18.00
N ASP A 480 -20.13 42.06 17.76
CA ASP A 480 -19.26 40.90 17.48
C ASP A 480 -19.20 39.90 18.68
N PHE A 481 -19.51 40.36 19.89
CA PHE A 481 -19.62 39.52 21.10
C PHE A 481 -20.98 38.82 21.19
N ILE A 482 -22.04 39.46 20.67
CA ILE A 482 -23.39 38.89 20.57
C ILE A 482 -23.41 37.83 19.46
N CYS A 483 -22.86 38.11 18.28
CA CYS A 483 -22.69 37.12 17.20
C CYS A 483 -21.93 35.90 17.70
N PHE A 484 -20.75 36.07 18.30
CA PHE A 484 -20.00 34.95 18.90
C PHE A 484 -20.78 34.16 19.96
N SER A 485 -21.69 34.80 20.69
CA SER A 485 -22.57 34.12 21.66
C SER A 485 -23.71 33.34 20.98
N ILE A 486 -24.17 33.78 19.81
CA ILE A 486 -25.16 33.09 18.96
C ILE A 486 -24.50 31.92 18.24
N ASP A 487 -23.32 32.12 17.63
CA ASP A 487 -22.52 31.10 16.94
C ASP A 487 -22.22 29.94 17.89
N PHE A 488 -21.63 30.24 19.07
CA PHE A 488 -21.36 29.23 20.10
C PHE A 488 -22.64 28.50 20.59
N TYR A 489 -23.79 29.18 20.60
CA TYR A 489 -25.06 28.56 20.98
C TYR A 489 -25.63 27.66 19.86
N LEU A 490 -25.41 28.01 18.59
CA LEU A 490 -25.74 27.16 17.43
C LEU A 490 -24.83 25.93 17.39
N ASP A 491 -23.52 26.10 17.60
CA ASP A 491 -22.53 25.01 17.53
C ASP A 491 -22.66 23.99 18.68
N PHE A 492 -22.96 24.45 19.90
CA PHE A 492 -22.89 23.62 21.12
C PHE A 492 -24.22 23.38 21.85
N VAL A 493 -25.29 24.14 21.57
CA VAL A 493 -26.52 24.14 22.40
C VAL A 493 -27.81 23.97 21.59
N ILE A 494 -27.80 24.27 20.30
CA ILE A 494 -28.77 23.73 19.33
C ILE A 494 -28.07 22.63 18.51
N PRO A 495 -27.97 21.38 19.02
CA PRO A 495 -27.89 20.26 18.09
C PRO A 495 -29.11 20.36 17.15
N ASN A 496 -28.92 20.03 15.87
CA ASN A 496 -29.96 20.16 14.84
C ASN A 496 -31.35 19.75 15.34
N GLN A 497 -32.35 20.62 15.17
CA GLN A 497 -33.77 20.26 15.40
C GLN A 497 -34.34 19.40 14.25
N GLY A 498 -33.57 18.39 13.84
CA GLY A 498 -34.13 17.13 13.36
C GLY A 498 -34.40 16.21 14.56
N LYS A 499 -35.18 15.15 14.38
CA LYS A 499 -35.29 14.09 15.38
C LYS A 499 -33.87 13.55 15.66
N GLY A 500 -33.51 13.40 16.94
CA GLY A 500 -32.20 12.81 17.28
C GLY A 500 -32.09 11.41 16.65
N LEU A 501 -30.93 11.10 16.06
CA LEU A 501 -30.66 9.81 15.42
C LEU A 501 -30.47 8.71 16.47
N LEU A 502 -31.57 8.39 17.12
CA LEU A 502 -31.70 7.33 18.11
C LEU A 502 -32.11 6.06 17.37
N ALA A 503 -31.30 5.02 17.53
CA ALA A 503 -31.59 3.68 17.05
C ALA A 503 -31.30 2.70 18.17
N TYR A 504 -31.68 1.44 17.97
CA TYR A 504 -31.36 0.36 18.90
C TYR A 504 -30.46 -0.67 18.26
N VAL A 505 -29.60 -1.29 19.07
CA VAL A 505 -28.79 -2.44 18.69
C VAL A 505 -29.07 -3.57 19.67
N ILE A 506 -29.52 -4.72 19.16
CA ILE A 506 -29.74 -5.94 19.93
C ILE A 506 -28.44 -6.75 19.95
N ILE A 507 -27.94 -7.08 21.14
CA ILE A 507 -26.74 -7.90 21.36
C ILE A 507 -27.12 -9.02 22.33
N ASP A 508 -26.98 -10.28 21.91
CA ASP A 508 -27.33 -11.47 22.69
C ASP A 508 -28.69 -11.27 23.41
N GLU A 509 -29.71 -10.97 22.59
CA GLU A 509 -31.11 -10.62 22.94
C GLU A 509 -31.34 -9.29 23.70
N ILE A 510 -30.29 -8.62 24.19
CA ILE A 510 -30.39 -7.35 24.92
C ILE A 510 -30.45 -6.15 23.95
N LYS A 511 -31.64 -5.53 23.84
CA LYS A 511 -31.85 -4.27 23.09
C LYS A 511 -31.23 -3.07 23.82
N LYS A 512 -30.21 -2.43 23.25
CA LYS A 512 -29.54 -1.23 23.77
C LYS A 512 -29.82 -0.01 22.90
N LEU A 513 -30.02 1.16 23.53
CA LEU A 513 -30.18 2.44 22.82
C LEU A 513 -28.82 3.00 22.41
N ILE A 514 -28.64 3.28 21.11
CA ILE A 514 -27.51 4.03 20.58
C ILE A 514 -27.93 5.44 20.15
N LYS A 515 -26.98 6.37 20.14
CA LYS A 515 -27.15 7.72 19.63
C LYS A 515 -26.11 7.99 18.54
N MET A 516 -26.55 7.98 17.30
CA MET A 516 -25.74 8.27 16.13
C MET A 516 -25.59 9.80 15.96
N LYS A 517 -24.47 10.22 15.38
CA LYS A 517 -24.23 11.62 14.97
C LYS A 517 -24.75 11.88 13.56
N GLU A 518 -24.58 10.90 12.68
CA GLU A 518 -24.83 10.94 11.24
C GLU A 518 -25.45 9.60 10.80
N LEU A 519 -26.20 9.58 9.70
CA LEU A 519 -26.83 8.36 9.15
C LEU A 519 -25.85 7.60 8.25
N THR A 520 -24.79 7.05 8.85
CA THR A 520 -23.80 6.24 8.15
C THR A 520 -23.62 4.88 8.80
N PHE A 521 -23.24 3.88 8.00
CA PHE A 521 -22.87 2.55 8.45
C PHE A 521 -21.66 2.58 9.38
N GLU A 522 -20.71 3.49 9.16
CA GLU A 522 -19.57 3.66 10.05
C GLU A 522 -19.99 4.19 11.44
N GLU A 523 -20.89 5.19 11.51
CA GLU A 523 -21.40 5.67 12.80
C GLU A 523 -22.19 4.58 13.52
N LEU A 524 -23.04 3.83 12.80
CA LEU A 524 -23.77 2.68 13.35
C LEU A 524 -22.80 1.62 13.90
N LEU A 525 -21.81 1.22 13.11
CA LEU A 525 -20.81 0.21 13.48
C LEU A 525 -19.99 0.66 14.69
N ARG A 526 -19.57 1.92 14.74
CA ARG A 526 -18.83 2.49 15.88
C ARG A 526 -19.67 2.50 17.17
N GLN A 527 -20.93 2.90 17.09
CA GLN A 527 -21.82 2.83 18.27
C GLN A 527 -22.16 1.39 18.67
N SER A 528 -22.19 0.47 17.71
CA SER A 528 -22.38 -0.97 17.95
C SER A 528 -21.19 -1.59 18.70
N TYR A 529 -19.94 -1.26 18.31
CA TYR A 529 -18.75 -1.66 19.04
C TYR A 529 -18.69 -1.07 20.47
N ASN A 530 -19.10 0.20 20.65
CA ASN A 530 -19.22 0.82 21.98
C ASN A 530 -20.23 0.10 22.90
N CYS A 531 -21.14 -0.72 22.34
CA CYS A 531 -22.11 -1.49 23.10
C CYS A 531 -21.61 -2.88 23.53
N LEU A 532 -20.44 -3.33 23.09
CA LEU A 532 -19.85 -4.60 23.50
C LEU A 532 -19.21 -4.51 24.90
N LYS A 533 -18.90 -5.67 25.48
CA LYS A 533 -18.09 -5.83 26.70
C LYS A 533 -16.97 -6.85 26.43
N LEU A 534 -15.99 -6.94 27.33
CA LEU A 534 -14.87 -7.90 27.28
C LEU A 534 -15.29 -9.34 26.94
N GLU A 535 -16.39 -9.85 27.53
CA GLU A 535 -16.92 -11.20 27.25
C GLU A 535 -17.25 -11.45 25.77
N HIS A 536 -17.68 -10.41 25.03
CA HIS A 536 -17.98 -10.51 23.59
C HIS A 536 -16.70 -10.54 22.76
N PHE A 537 -15.67 -9.77 23.14
CA PHE A 537 -14.36 -9.82 22.48
C PHE A 537 -13.63 -11.14 22.77
N GLN A 538 -13.82 -11.72 23.95
CA GLN A 538 -13.35 -13.08 24.26
C GLN A 538 -14.08 -14.13 23.40
N LYS A 539 -15.41 -14.04 23.26
CA LYS A 539 -16.22 -14.87 22.36
C LYS A 539 -15.72 -14.78 20.91
N MET A 540 -15.56 -13.57 20.36
CA MET A 540 -15.02 -13.33 19.01
C MET A 540 -13.65 -14.00 18.80
N ASN A 541 -12.74 -13.91 19.78
CA ASN A 541 -11.39 -14.49 19.68
C ASN A 541 -11.35 -16.01 19.88
N ASN A 542 -12.21 -16.57 20.72
CA ASN A 542 -12.21 -17.99 21.08
C ASN A 542 -13.03 -18.84 20.09
N GLU A 543 -14.15 -18.31 19.61
CA GLU A 543 -15.09 -18.98 18.70
C GLU A 543 -14.89 -18.54 17.23
N TYR A 544 -13.90 -17.67 16.97
CA TYR A 544 -13.58 -17.10 15.65
C TYR A 544 -14.80 -16.43 14.98
N LEU A 545 -15.45 -15.52 15.68
CA LEU A 545 -16.69 -14.86 15.23
C LEU A 545 -16.45 -13.40 14.83
N LYS A 546 -16.99 -12.99 13.68
CA LYS A 546 -17.09 -11.59 13.26
C LYS A 546 -18.47 -11.04 13.62
N LEU A 547 -18.49 -9.79 14.06
CA LEU A 547 -19.71 -9.01 14.22
C LEU A 547 -20.26 -8.63 12.84
N GLN A 548 -21.49 -9.06 12.56
CA GLN A 548 -22.28 -8.59 11.42
C GLN A 548 -23.51 -7.84 11.96
N LEU A 549 -23.95 -6.81 11.23
CA LEU A 549 -25.16 -6.05 11.53
C LEU A 549 -26.25 -6.45 10.54
N VAL A 550 -27.43 -6.77 11.07
CA VAL A 550 -28.63 -7.07 10.27
C VAL A 550 -29.82 -6.23 10.76
N ASN A 551 -30.83 -6.05 9.91
CA ASN A 551 -32.12 -5.47 10.33
C ASN A 551 -33.03 -6.49 11.01
N MET A 552 -34.21 -6.06 11.44
CA MET A 552 -35.23 -6.93 12.05
C MET A 552 -35.81 -8.00 11.12
N ASN A 553 -35.49 -7.96 9.82
CA ASN A 553 -35.83 -8.99 8.83
C ASN A 553 -34.61 -9.88 8.48
N ASP A 554 -33.55 -9.86 9.31
CA ASP A 554 -32.29 -10.59 9.13
C ASP A 554 -31.56 -10.34 7.79
N ASN A 555 -31.82 -9.19 7.13
CA ASN A 555 -31.04 -8.72 5.99
C ASN A 555 -29.79 -7.98 6.48
N VAL A 556 -28.65 -8.22 5.85
CA VAL A 556 -27.37 -7.57 6.21
C VAL A 556 -27.43 -6.07 5.91
N ILE A 557 -26.86 -5.27 6.82
CA ILE A 557 -26.63 -3.84 6.66
C ILE A 557 -25.17 -3.64 6.30
N GLU A 558 -24.89 -3.19 5.07
CA GLU A 558 -23.52 -3.00 4.56
C GLU A 558 -23.26 -1.59 4.04
N SER A 559 -24.30 -0.78 3.82
CA SER A 559 -24.17 0.59 3.29
C SER A 559 -24.95 1.65 4.08
N ASP A 560 -24.55 2.92 3.91
CA ASP A 560 -25.26 4.10 4.43
C ASP A 560 -26.73 4.18 3.94
N LYS A 561 -27.01 3.60 2.77
CA LYS A 561 -28.37 3.51 2.20
C LYS A 561 -29.25 2.55 2.99
N ASP A 562 -28.71 1.43 3.44
CA ASP A 562 -29.45 0.44 4.24
C ASP A 562 -29.73 1.00 5.64
N VAL A 563 -28.75 1.67 6.25
CA VAL A 563 -28.95 2.45 7.49
C VAL A 563 -30.04 3.50 7.32
N THR A 564 -29.98 4.30 6.25
CA THR A 564 -30.99 5.34 5.97
C THR A 564 -32.39 4.74 5.84
N LYS A 565 -32.52 3.60 5.14
CA LYS A 565 -33.78 2.87 4.94
C LYS A 565 -34.37 2.36 6.25
N GLU A 566 -33.57 1.79 7.17
CA GLU A 566 -34.09 1.39 8.48
C GLU A 566 -34.55 2.58 9.34
N PHE A 567 -33.96 3.77 9.12
CA PHE A 567 -34.41 5.04 9.72
C PHE A 567 -35.68 5.63 9.07
N GLU A 568 -36.23 5.03 8.01
CA GLU A 568 -37.60 5.32 7.53
C GLU A 568 -38.66 4.67 8.44
N THR A 569 -38.27 3.70 9.28
CA THR A 569 -39.16 3.10 10.29
C THR A 569 -39.35 3.99 11.52
N ASN A 570 -40.42 3.75 12.29
CA ASN A 570 -40.68 4.50 13.53
C ASN A 570 -39.71 4.17 14.68
N GLU A 571 -38.98 3.04 14.62
CA GLU A 571 -38.04 2.62 15.66
C GLU A 571 -36.85 1.84 15.04
N PRO A 572 -35.90 2.53 14.37
CA PRO A 572 -34.75 1.90 13.72
C PRO A 572 -34.01 0.98 14.68
N THR A 573 -34.04 -0.32 14.39
CA THR A 573 -33.52 -1.37 15.27
C THR A 573 -32.67 -2.34 14.45
N PHE A 574 -31.41 -2.45 14.85
CA PHE A 574 -30.41 -3.33 14.29
C PHE A 574 -30.13 -4.48 15.25
N LYS A 575 -29.65 -5.59 14.72
CA LYS A 575 -29.32 -6.81 15.46
C LYS A 575 -27.87 -7.17 15.14
N ILE A 576 -27.05 -7.37 16.17
CA ILE A 576 -25.74 -7.98 16.02
C ILE A 576 -25.94 -9.48 15.87
N THR A 577 -25.44 -10.01 14.77
CA THR A 577 -25.27 -11.45 14.54
C THR A 577 -23.79 -11.78 14.59
N TRP A 578 -23.48 -12.96 15.14
CA TRP A 578 -22.12 -13.49 15.21
C TRP A 578 -21.95 -14.51 14.09
N ILE A 579 -21.32 -14.10 13.00
CA ILE A 579 -21.03 -15.01 11.89
C ILE A 579 -19.68 -15.69 12.12
N PRO A 580 -19.55 -17.00 11.83
CA PRO A 580 -18.26 -17.66 11.75
C PRO A 580 -17.36 -16.92 10.77
N PHE A 581 -16.28 -16.34 11.29
CA PHE A 581 -15.23 -15.74 10.49
C PHE A 581 -14.17 -16.81 10.27
N GLN A 582 -14.03 -17.28 9.04
CA GLN A 582 -13.01 -18.26 8.69
C GLN A 582 -11.65 -17.77 9.22
N GLN A 583 -10.95 -18.67 9.89
CA GLN A 583 -9.70 -18.36 10.54
C GLN A 583 -8.74 -17.84 9.46
N LEU A 584 -8.32 -16.57 9.58
CA LEU A 584 -7.02 -16.16 9.04
C LEU A 584 -6.02 -17.10 9.70
N ILE A 585 -5.60 -18.14 8.97
CA ILE A 585 -4.61 -19.10 9.47
C ILE A 585 -3.41 -18.26 9.89
N ILE A 586 -3.09 -18.27 11.18
CA ILE A 586 -1.99 -17.45 11.69
C ILE A 586 -0.69 -18.20 11.35
N ILE A 587 -0.27 -18.08 10.08
CA ILE A 587 0.91 -18.72 9.48
C ILE A 587 2.21 -18.18 10.15
N GLY A 588 2.14 -17.10 10.92
CA GLY A 588 3.19 -16.64 11.82
C GLY A 588 3.01 -17.09 13.27
N LYS A 589 4.12 -17.34 13.99
CA LYS A 589 4.08 -17.59 15.44
C LYS A 589 3.54 -16.36 16.18
N THR A 590 2.45 -16.51 16.95
CA THR A 590 1.90 -15.43 17.78
C THR A 590 2.87 -15.08 18.91
N LYS A 591 3.45 -13.88 18.87
CA LYS A 591 4.34 -13.37 19.93
C LYS A 591 3.52 -12.61 20.97
N THR A 592 3.15 -13.29 22.06
CA THR A 592 2.63 -12.61 23.25
C THR A 592 3.70 -11.68 23.81
N ILE A 593 3.46 -10.37 23.72
CA ILE A 593 4.25 -9.35 24.42
C ILE A 593 3.95 -9.49 25.92
N LYS A 594 4.98 -9.56 26.76
CA LYS A 594 4.89 -9.71 28.22
C LYS A 594 5.72 -8.70 28.99
N ASN A 595 6.66 -8.05 28.32
CA ASN A 595 7.58 -7.08 28.89
C ASN A 595 7.85 -5.99 27.84
N ALA A 596 6.84 -5.17 27.55
CA ALA A 596 7.06 -4.01 26.69
C ALA A 596 7.75 -2.87 27.46
N LEU A 597 8.59 -2.12 26.76
CA LEU A 597 8.95 -0.77 27.17
C LEU A 597 7.95 0.22 26.56
N VAL A 598 7.36 1.09 27.37
CA VAL A 598 6.43 2.14 26.94
C VAL A 598 7.05 3.52 27.19
N ILE A 599 7.19 4.32 26.13
CA ILE A 599 7.81 5.65 26.15
C ILE A 599 6.76 6.68 25.73
N MET A 600 6.28 7.51 26.67
CA MET A 600 5.35 8.60 26.40
C MET A 600 6.05 9.97 26.40
N ILE A 601 5.74 10.77 25.38
CA ILE A 601 6.19 12.15 25.20
C ILE A 601 4.94 13.02 25.11
N ALA A 602 4.57 13.60 26.24
CA ALA A 602 3.41 14.43 26.46
C ALA A 602 3.84 15.90 26.62
N ILE A 603 3.83 16.67 25.52
CA ILE A 603 4.11 18.12 25.57
C ILE A 603 2.78 18.88 25.56
N SER A 604 2.48 19.56 26.67
CA SER A 604 1.23 20.31 26.87
C SER A 604 1.44 21.79 27.18
N GLU A 605 2.65 22.23 27.51
CA GLU A 605 2.98 23.64 27.76
C GLU A 605 3.88 24.24 26.68
N TYR A 606 3.52 25.42 26.17
CA TYR A 606 4.21 26.09 25.07
C TYR A 606 4.65 27.52 25.45
N MET A 607 5.83 27.93 24.99
CA MET A 607 6.41 29.26 25.21
C MET A 607 6.09 30.24 24.09
N ASP A 608 5.89 29.74 22.87
CA ASP A 608 5.31 30.57 21.81
C ASP A 608 3.83 30.85 22.11
N LYS A 609 3.39 32.06 21.72
CA LYS A 609 2.06 32.62 21.97
C LYS A 609 1.11 32.41 20.80
N THR A 610 1.58 31.78 19.74
CA THR A 610 0.81 31.23 18.60
C THR A 610 0.09 29.94 19.03
N LEU A 611 0.84 29.01 19.63
CA LEU A 611 0.38 27.71 20.12
C LEU A 611 -0.44 27.85 21.40
N ARG A 612 -1.34 26.90 21.64
CA ARG A 612 -2.19 26.83 22.84
C ARG A 612 -1.72 25.67 23.72
N ASN A 613 -1.65 25.88 25.03
CA ASN A 613 -1.42 24.76 25.95
C ASN A 613 -2.56 23.71 25.83
N LEU A 614 -2.19 22.44 26.00
CA LEU A 614 -3.06 21.26 25.80
C LEU A 614 -3.26 20.52 27.14
N PRO A 615 -3.98 21.09 28.13
CA PRO A 615 -4.00 20.57 29.51
C PRO A 615 -4.43 19.10 29.62
N ASN A 616 -5.40 18.64 28.81
CA ASN A 616 -5.83 17.24 28.77
C ASN A 616 -4.67 16.26 28.59
N VAL A 617 -3.66 16.59 27.78
CA VAL A 617 -2.50 15.72 27.50
C VAL A 617 -1.78 15.34 28.79
N ASN A 618 -1.64 16.27 29.73
CA ASN A 618 -1.00 16.03 31.04
C ASN A 618 -2.00 15.66 32.15
N GLU A 619 -3.25 16.10 32.09
CA GLU A 619 -4.28 15.87 33.12
C GLU A 619 -5.01 14.52 32.96
N LYS A 620 -5.14 14.03 31.73
CA LYS A 620 -5.95 12.85 31.37
C LYS A 620 -5.18 11.85 30.54
N ASP A 621 -4.52 12.28 29.47
CA ASP A 621 -4.06 11.33 28.47
C ASP A 621 -2.83 10.55 28.98
N VAL A 622 -1.90 11.23 29.68
CA VAL A 622 -0.87 10.59 30.52
C VAL A 622 -1.50 9.65 31.56
N THR A 623 -2.55 10.08 32.27
CA THR A 623 -3.22 9.28 33.31
C THR A 623 -3.82 7.99 32.74
N ASN A 624 -4.53 8.08 31.62
CA ASN A 624 -5.20 6.98 30.94
C ASN A 624 -4.20 5.97 30.36
N PHE A 625 -3.17 6.45 29.65
CA PHE A 625 -2.13 5.56 29.12
C PHE A 625 -1.28 4.93 30.23
N LYS A 626 -1.05 5.65 31.33
CA LYS A 626 -0.38 5.10 32.50
C LYS A 626 -1.21 3.99 33.16
N GLN A 627 -2.51 4.22 33.38
CA GLN A 627 -3.41 3.19 33.91
C GLN A 627 -3.40 1.94 33.02
N LEU A 628 -3.59 2.10 31.70
CA LEU A 628 -3.61 0.97 30.77
C LEU A 628 -2.27 0.20 30.74
N PHE A 629 -1.14 0.89 30.59
CA PHE A 629 0.14 0.22 30.36
C PHE A 629 0.89 -0.17 31.64
N GLU A 630 0.93 0.69 32.68
CA GLU A 630 1.62 0.40 33.94
C GLU A 630 0.70 -0.35 34.93
N GLU A 631 -0.55 0.09 35.09
CA GLU A 631 -1.45 -0.45 36.13
C GLU A 631 -2.21 -1.71 35.70
N GLU A 632 -2.68 -1.79 34.45
CA GLU A 632 -3.43 -2.95 33.95
C GLU A 632 -2.52 -3.97 33.26
N LEU A 633 -1.68 -3.56 32.30
CA LEU A 633 -0.82 -4.45 31.52
C LEU A 633 0.56 -4.75 32.14
N LYS A 634 0.95 -4.03 33.21
CA LYS A 634 2.21 -4.22 33.95
C LYS A 634 3.51 -4.08 33.13
N TYR A 635 3.52 -3.16 32.17
CA TYR A 635 4.70 -2.80 31.37
C TYR A 635 5.48 -1.64 31.99
N ASP A 636 6.78 -1.54 31.69
CA ASP A 636 7.62 -0.42 32.12
C ASP A 636 7.20 0.87 31.41
N PHE A 637 6.67 1.85 32.15
CA PHE A 637 6.14 3.10 31.60
C PHE A 637 7.03 4.31 31.93
N ILE A 638 7.63 4.92 30.91
CA ILE A 638 8.44 6.13 31.01
C ILE A 638 7.67 7.29 30.38
N CYS A 639 7.38 8.33 31.16
CA CYS A 639 6.91 9.62 30.64
C CYS A 639 8.03 10.69 30.74
N ASN A 640 7.98 11.71 29.89
CA ASN A 640 8.80 12.90 30.06
C ASN A 640 8.56 13.58 31.44
N PRO A 641 9.60 14.06 32.14
CA PRO A 641 9.50 14.53 33.52
C PRO A 641 8.87 15.94 33.67
N SER A 642 8.44 16.55 32.57
CA SER A 642 7.92 17.91 32.53
C SER A 642 6.97 18.07 31.33
N PRO A 643 5.76 18.64 31.50
CA PRO A 643 4.83 18.96 30.39
C PRO A 643 5.39 19.99 29.40
N LYS A 644 6.53 20.60 29.75
CA LYS A 644 7.29 21.56 28.98
C LYS A 644 8.65 20.98 28.63
N MET A 645 8.95 20.83 27.34
CA MET A 645 10.25 20.39 26.83
C MET A 645 10.64 21.20 25.60
N THR A 646 11.84 21.75 25.56
CA THR A 646 12.43 22.28 24.31
C THR A 646 12.94 21.15 23.42
N LYS A 647 13.28 21.47 22.17
CA LYS A 647 13.96 20.52 21.26
C LYS A 647 15.25 19.94 21.84
N GLN A 648 15.98 20.71 22.66
CA GLN A 648 17.20 20.24 23.33
C GLN A 648 16.88 19.33 24.53
N ASP A 649 15.81 19.61 25.29
CA ASP A 649 15.36 18.75 26.38
C ASP A 649 14.88 17.39 25.85
N LEU A 650 14.18 17.38 24.71
CA LEU A 650 13.72 16.15 24.06
C LEU A 650 14.89 15.29 23.56
N GLN A 651 15.92 15.92 22.98
CA GLN A 651 17.16 15.22 22.61
C GLN A 651 17.91 14.68 23.84
N SER A 652 17.97 15.45 24.93
CA SER A 652 18.59 15.00 26.19
C SER A 652 17.80 13.87 26.85
N PHE A 653 16.47 13.88 26.75
CA PHE A 653 15.59 12.83 27.25
C PHE A 653 15.86 11.50 26.54
N PHE A 654 15.83 11.48 25.19
CA PHE A 654 16.14 10.25 24.43
C PHE A 654 17.56 9.73 24.71
N ALA A 655 18.58 10.60 24.75
CA ALA A 655 19.95 10.18 25.06
C ALA A 655 20.08 9.55 26.47
N LYS A 656 19.40 10.13 27.47
CA LYS A 656 19.34 9.57 28.84
C LYS A 656 18.51 8.29 28.91
N LEU A 657 17.44 8.18 28.12
CA LEU A 657 16.58 7.01 28.09
C LEU A 657 17.34 5.81 27.50
N ASN A 658 18.00 5.98 26.36
CA ASN A 658 18.81 4.94 25.74
C ASN A 658 19.94 4.45 26.67
N ALA A 659 20.53 5.36 27.48
CA ALA A 659 21.58 5.02 28.44
C ALA A 659 21.04 4.36 29.73
N ASN A 660 20.05 4.95 30.40
CA ASN A 660 19.55 4.49 31.70
C ASN A 660 18.80 3.14 31.67
N TYR A 661 18.43 2.69 30.47
CA TYR A 661 17.73 1.43 30.22
C TYR A 661 18.55 0.48 29.30
N ASP A 662 19.82 0.81 29.05
CA ASP A 662 20.77 0.06 28.22
C ASP A 662 20.19 -0.38 26.85
N LEU A 663 19.43 0.48 26.17
CA LEU A 663 18.57 0.01 25.07
C LEU A 663 19.35 -0.62 23.91
N HIS A 664 20.59 -0.19 23.66
CA HIS A 664 21.48 -0.79 22.64
C HIS A 664 21.93 -2.23 22.96
N GLU A 665 21.82 -2.68 24.22
CA GLU A 665 22.05 -4.06 24.64
C GLU A 665 20.75 -4.79 25.05
N ASN A 666 19.70 -4.04 25.41
CA ASN A 666 18.43 -4.56 25.95
C ASN A 666 18.65 -5.49 27.15
N THR A 667 19.47 -5.06 28.12
CA THR A 667 19.83 -5.81 29.34
C THR A 667 18.59 -6.26 30.14
N ARG A 668 17.54 -5.44 30.11
CA ARG A 668 16.22 -5.65 30.74
C ARG A 668 15.31 -6.64 30.01
N LYS A 669 15.71 -7.10 28.81
CA LYS A 669 15.00 -8.11 28.01
C LYS A 669 13.54 -7.72 27.71
N TYR A 670 13.33 -6.50 27.26
CA TYR A 670 12.05 -6.10 26.70
C TYR A 670 11.74 -6.96 25.47
N ASP A 671 10.48 -7.37 25.32
CA ASP A 671 10.00 -8.20 24.20
C ASP A 671 9.14 -7.43 23.18
N GLY A 672 8.86 -6.15 23.46
CA GLY A 672 8.22 -5.16 22.57
C GLY A 672 8.56 -3.71 22.96
N LEU A 673 8.23 -2.77 22.09
CA LEU A 673 8.39 -1.32 22.29
C LEU A 673 7.08 -0.59 21.92
N ILE A 674 6.66 0.36 22.75
CA ILE A 674 5.53 1.25 22.47
C ILE A 674 6.01 2.69 22.68
N VAL A 675 5.81 3.55 21.68
CA VAL A 675 6.16 4.98 21.75
C VAL A 675 4.90 5.81 21.50
N ILE A 676 4.59 6.69 22.44
CA ILE A 676 3.39 7.53 22.45
C ILE A 676 3.83 9.00 22.35
N ILE A 677 3.33 9.74 21.37
CA ILE A 677 3.66 11.15 21.16
C ILE A 677 2.36 11.96 21.17
N CYS A 678 2.20 12.81 22.19
CA CYS A 678 1.03 13.64 22.43
C CYS A 678 1.41 15.13 22.49
N GLY A 679 0.76 15.97 21.68
CA GLY A 679 0.97 17.43 21.69
C GLY A 679 0.59 18.12 20.37
N HIS A 680 1.18 19.28 20.10
CA HIS A 680 1.04 19.93 18.79
C HIS A 680 1.91 19.26 17.73
N GLY A 681 1.36 19.21 16.52
CA GLY A 681 2.08 18.88 15.30
C GLY A 681 1.63 19.78 14.15
N GLU A 682 2.38 19.72 13.05
CA GLU A 682 2.20 20.56 11.85
C GLU A 682 2.35 19.69 10.58
N ASP A 683 2.06 20.28 9.41
CA ASP A 683 2.21 19.62 8.11
C ASP A 683 3.60 18.95 7.96
N GLY A 684 3.64 17.79 7.29
CA GLY A 684 4.90 17.07 7.04
C GLY A 684 5.36 16.15 8.19
N ASN A 685 4.42 15.62 8.98
CA ASN A 685 4.69 14.63 10.05
C ASN A 685 5.64 15.16 11.15
N VAL A 686 5.37 16.39 11.58
CA VAL A 686 6.18 17.15 12.54
C VAL A 686 5.51 17.15 13.93
N PHE A 687 6.31 16.97 14.97
CA PHE A 687 5.98 17.25 16.37
C PHE A 687 6.59 18.58 16.79
N VAL A 688 5.84 19.40 17.54
CA VAL A 688 6.27 20.75 17.95
C VAL A 688 6.60 20.78 19.43
N THR A 689 7.82 21.20 19.75
CA THR A 689 8.30 21.32 21.14
C THR A 689 7.95 22.66 21.76
N SER A 690 8.05 22.78 23.10
CA SER A 690 7.62 23.96 23.86
C SER A 690 8.30 25.28 23.46
N ASP A 691 9.46 25.22 22.81
CA ASP A 691 10.17 26.37 22.24
C ASP A 691 9.73 26.73 20.80
N GLY A 692 8.62 26.18 20.31
CA GLY A 692 8.10 26.41 18.97
C GLY A 692 8.96 25.79 17.86
N LYS A 693 9.84 24.85 18.21
CA LYS A 693 10.71 24.18 17.24
C LYS A 693 10.08 22.88 16.76
N GLN A 694 10.24 22.63 15.46
CA GLN A 694 9.80 21.41 14.79
C GLN A 694 10.78 20.25 15.00
N VAL A 695 10.25 19.05 15.22
CA VAL A 695 10.98 17.77 15.28
C VAL A 695 10.24 16.76 14.40
N SER A 696 10.93 16.15 13.43
CA SER A 696 10.31 15.10 12.59
C SER A 696 9.99 13.87 13.44
N ILE A 697 8.73 13.41 13.36
CA ILE A 697 8.28 12.17 14.02
C ILE A 697 8.96 10.96 13.38
N ASP A 698 9.25 11.01 12.07
CA ASP A 698 9.97 9.93 11.38
C ASP A 698 11.43 9.84 11.79
N LYS A 699 12.05 10.94 12.24
CA LYS A 699 13.37 10.89 12.89
C LYS A 699 13.33 10.24 14.28
N ILE A 700 12.19 10.32 15.00
CA ILE A 700 11.98 9.61 16.27
C ILE A 700 11.69 8.12 16.00
N ARG A 701 10.95 7.80 14.93
CA ARG A 701 10.70 6.41 14.50
C ARG A 701 11.99 5.73 14.06
N SER A 702 12.78 6.38 13.20
CA SER A 702 13.97 5.76 12.61
C SER A 702 15.10 5.52 13.61
N SER A 703 15.20 6.27 14.72
CA SER A 703 16.14 5.94 15.82
C SER A 703 15.83 4.63 16.55
N TYR A 704 14.71 3.97 16.24
CA TYR A 704 14.37 2.62 16.69
C TYR A 704 14.22 1.62 15.51
N ASN A 705 14.70 1.97 14.31
CA ASN A 705 14.83 1.03 13.20
C ASN A 705 15.87 -0.05 13.54
N CYS A 706 15.76 -1.21 12.88
CA CYS A 706 16.62 -2.37 13.12
C CYS A 706 18.12 -2.07 12.96
N ASN A 707 18.50 -1.14 12.09
CA ASN A 707 19.89 -0.74 11.85
C ASN A 707 20.45 0.25 12.89
N GLU A 708 19.59 1.03 13.58
CA GLU A 708 20.00 1.96 14.65
C GLU A 708 19.92 1.29 16.04
N MET A 709 19.07 0.27 16.19
CA MET A 709 18.73 -0.40 17.44
C MET A 709 18.62 -1.93 17.25
N GLU A 710 19.74 -2.56 16.89
CA GLU A 710 19.86 -4.00 16.59
C GLU A 710 19.31 -4.91 17.72
N SER A 711 19.50 -4.52 18.98
CA SER A 711 18.91 -5.15 20.18
C SER A 711 17.38 -5.20 20.23
N PHE A 712 16.71 -4.32 19.47
CA PHE A 712 15.26 -4.26 19.32
C PHE A 712 14.76 -4.79 17.96
N LYS A 713 15.64 -5.29 17.07
CA LYS A 713 15.27 -5.61 15.67
C LYS A 713 14.04 -6.53 15.55
N ASP A 714 14.05 -7.67 16.26
CA ASP A 714 13.00 -8.72 16.22
C ASP A 714 11.87 -8.49 17.26
N LEU A 715 11.74 -7.25 17.73
CA LEU A 715 10.69 -6.83 18.66
C LEU A 715 9.62 -6.00 17.93
N PRO A 716 8.31 -6.25 18.17
CA PRO A 716 7.23 -5.39 17.69
C PRO A 716 7.37 -3.98 18.25
N LYS A 717 7.09 -2.98 17.41
CA LYS A 717 7.24 -1.54 17.72
C LYS A 717 5.93 -0.85 17.37
N ILE A 718 5.24 -0.30 18.37
CA ILE A 718 3.95 0.38 18.21
C ILE A 718 4.18 1.88 18.39
N PHE A 719 3.74 2.71 17.43
CA PHE A 719 3.83 4.16 17.50
C PHE A 719 2.43 4.78 17.55
N ILE A 720 2.04 5.32 18.70
CA ILE A 720 0.78 6.02 18.93
C ILE A 720 1.04 7.52 18.81
N ILE A 721 0.49 8.16 17.77
CA ILE A 721 0.78 9.58 17.45
C ILE A 721 -0.52 10.40 17.56
N ASP A 722 -0.73 10.99 18.73
CA ASP A 722 -1.84 11.90 19.04
C ASP A 722 -1.35 13.35 18.91
N CYS A 723 -1.20 13.79 17.66
CA CYS A 723 -0.72 15.12 17.32
C CYS A 723 -1.53 15.69 16.15
N CYS A 724 -1.72 17.01 16.14
CA CYS A 724 -2.23 17.73 14.98
C CYS A 724 -1.37 17.40 13.74
N ARG A 725 -1.99 17.26 12.56
CA ARG A 725 -1.32 16.79 11.34
C ARG A 725 -1.08 17.86 10.26
N GLY A 726 -1.55 19.08 10.49
CA GLY A 726 -1.62 20.13 9.47
C GLY A 726 -2.95 20.13 8.72
N GLU A 727 -2.99 20.78 7.56
CA GLU A 727 -4.12 20.67 6.61
C GLU A 727 -4.00 19.43 5.71
N ASN A 728 -2.79 18.87 5.59
CA ASN A 728 -2.50 17.72 4.74
C ASN A 728 -2.45 16.42 5.56
N ILE A 729 -3.01 15.33 5.03
CA ILE A 729 -2.77 13.99 5.59
C ILE A 729 -1.26 13.69 5.45
N PRO A 730 -0.54 13.34 6.53
CA PRO A 730 0.89 13.06 6.44
C PRO A 730 1.10 11.78 5.64
N LYS A 731 1.93 11.84 4.59
CA LYS A 731 2.42 10.62 3.94
C LYS A 731 3.09 9.74 4.99
N SER A 732 2.64 8.50 5.12
CA SER A 732 3.26 7.52 6.00
C SER A 732 4.68 7.26 5.52
N TYR A 733 5.66 7.51 6.40
CA TYR A 733 7.03 7.04 6.17
C TYR A 733 7.02 5.52 6.05
N GLU A 734 7.64 5.00 4.99
CA GLU A 734 7.73 3.57 4.71
C GLU A 734 8.27 2.82 5.93
N LEU A 735 7.46 1.93 6.49
CA LEU A 735 7.88 1.09 7.59
C LEU A 735 9.01 0.19 7.10
N THR A 736 10.20 0.37 7.68
CA THR A 736 11.41 -0.36 7.30
C THR A 736 11.39 -1.79 7.83
N MET A 737 10.37 -2.56 7.45
CA MET A 737 10.11 -3.92 7.92
C MET A 737 11.15 -4.92 7.38
N ARG A 738 11.36 -6.02 8.11
CA ARG A 738 12.24 -7.12 7.71
C ARG A 738 11.41 -8.41 7.65
N GLY A 739 11.47 -9.11 6.52
CA GLY A 739 10.52 -10.17 6.16
C GLY A 739 9.51 -9.70 5.11
N LYS A 740 8.88 -10.66 4.43
CA LYS A 740 7.83 -10.43 3.43
C LYS A 740 6.59 -9.82 4.09
N GLU A 741 5.87 -8.92 3.42
CA GLU A 741 4.45 -8.77 3.72
C GLU A 741 3.75 -10.09 3.38
N ILE A 742 3.27 -10.78 4.43
CA ILE A 742 2.43 -11.97 4.24
C ILE A 742 1.04 -11.47 3.87
N TYR A 743 0.84 -11.22 2.57
CA TYR A 743 -0.49 -11.23 1.98
C TYR A 743 -1.13 -12.58 2.30
N MET A 744 -2.08 -12.58 3.23
CA MET A 744 -2.84 -13.76 3.61
C MET A 744 -3.78 -14.11 2.46
N ASP A 745 -3.36 -15.05 1.62
CA ASP A 745 -4.20 -15.64 0.57
C ASP A 745 -5.39 -16.33 1.23
N THR A 746 -6.57 -15.72 1.10
CA THR A 746 -7.84 -16.14 1.72
C THR A 746 -8.36 -17.51 1.25
N ARG A 747 -7.61 -18.21 0.39
CA ARG A 747 -7.97 -19.50 -0.22
C ARG A 747 -7.43 -20.71 0.54
N MET A 748 -7.56 -20.70 1.86
CA MET A 748 -7.35 -21.89 2.71
C MET A 748 -8.39 -22.06 3.84
N MET A 749 -9.67 -21.77 3.56
CA MET A 749 -10.78 -22.48 4.22
C MET A 749 -11.92 -22.74 3.22
N ALA A 750 -12.11 -24.01 2.87
CA ALA A 750 -13.24 -24.50 2.07
C ALA A 750 -13.54 -25.96 2.43
N PHE A 751 -14.22 -26.12 3.56
CA PHE A 751 -14.96 -27.31 4.02
C PHE A 751 -16.15 -26.79 4.84
#